data_AF-W6UNH1-F1
#
_entry.id   AF-W6UNH1-F1
#
_cell.length_a   1.000
_cell.length_b   1.000
_cell.length_c   1.000
_cell.angle_alpha   90.00
_cell.angle_beta   90.00
_cell.angle_gamma   90.00
#
_symmetry.space_group_name_H-M   'P 1'
#
loop_
_entity.id
_entity.type
_entity.pdbx_description
1 polymer ?
#
loop_
_entity_poly.entity_id
_entity_poly.type
_entity_poly.pdbx_seq_one_letter_code
_entity_poly.pdbx_strand_id
1 'polypeptide(L)'
;MWPGRKKLSILPGSGWDNLVNEERGLTTNREVYKMCRTSDDGNYLIPDGMTIEPIKSTQIELSSKVFTHFTNYTSLTAFSMNSAADVKLHFVSVGGDFSLEKDVVRKAENQNNGLTVRSQLRHRWYIVHQLPDSQLHPRFRNRLLDIAAHLARSNITEAGGSNDGAGVSVTDLRSLVGRNSVGLLSTPLDPLAAEENRQVMFRVMDSLHAAYLADLIVRDFGTHTVVAVEAGAVVAKIDSLTSSSRDMSDKDKLEAGTSASASFASLFDFKTSTKLGTDQKMVEAYNSKVASSFILSYGGPSLKASDMNLTEWERNLANHLVAVDRRGRPIYDLITPRALPELSESLTFRLAAAVKAAVVRYYEANSLIGCLDPASTAYDSDANVAADNCDDFPYQDQTTDVQGGQLPLGGVYTTCKGPSDLCSRHIAPNLATGNTSCPRGFMPVGLLPPQVRSCAVACQDRKVFQEPLCVHECAVTRAFWCALDPSTETDGKNELGFLFGGIYTDTTMNPITKAQSCPPYYEVQSVGRRIQLCLSTDFEMGRRYSLAFGGFYTCQSGNPLYDVLSLNSSSLKRVQQVRRGLHAGLKIGHSDYNGSTSGEDPGIIWSKRCPNGYTSHMAAIEDTCLINCCIPGNSLKVVKERTLKRPPFVQLPDFASIETPLDLQKSLNQPLRLVDTYSGRTYHNQEGEWVPDEAAAEPVNTSASAFLIFAVVMLVILFVVVMGFIIHYAYRRVACSRQQGPFNPTEDSTA
;
A
#
# COMPACT_ATOMS: atom_id res chain seq x y z
N MET A 1 4.89 -26.00 37.06
CA MET A 1 3.79 -26.27 36.12
C MET A 1 2.80 -27.18 36.85
N TRP A 2 1.63 -26.67 37.24
CA TRP A 2 0.65 -27.47 38.02
C TRP A 2 -0.04 -28.47 37.08
N PRO A 3 -0.03 -29.78 37.39
CA PRO A 3 -0.68 -30.78 36.54
C PRO A 3 -2.20 -30.62 36.59
N GLY A 4 -2.85 -30.53 35.42
CA GLY A 4 -4.31 -30.60 35.26
C GLY A 4 -5.03 -29.37 34.69
N ARG A 5 -4.38 -28.22 34.49
CA ARG A 5 -5.03 -27.00 33.95
C ARG A 5 -4.78 -26.82 32.45
N LYS A 6 -5.83 -26.53 31.68
CA LYS A 6 -5.74 -26.28 30.23
C LYS A 6 -5.29 -24.83 29.98
N LYS A 7 -4.42 -24.62 29.00
CA LYS A 7 -4.15 -23.25 28.49
C LYS A 7 -5.35 -22.79 27.69
N LEU A 8 -5.75 -21.53 27.87
CA LEU A 8 -6.76 -20.93 27.02
C LEU A 8 -6.19 -20.82 25.59
N SER A 9 -6.86 -21.44 24.62
CA SER A 9 -6.42 -21.46 23.21
C SER A 9 -6.83 -20.20 22.45
N ILE A 10 -7.94 -19.57 22.85
CA ILE A 10 -8.53 -18.41 22.17
C ILE A 10 -7.98 -17.16 22.84
N LEU A 11 -7.00 -16.52 22.20
CA LEU A 11 -6.30 -15.37 22.74
C LEU A 11 -6.24 -14.25 21.70
N PRO A 12 -6.42 -12.97 22.10
CA PRO A 12 -6.16 -11.84 21.23
C PRO A 12 -4.64 -11.65 21.05
N GLY A 13 -4.24 -10.60 20.33
CA GLY A 13 -2.83 -10.28 20.06
C GLY A 13 -2.28 -10.86 18.76
N SER A 14 -3.13 -11.46 17.92
CA SER A 14 -2.80 -11.78 16.54
C SER A 14 -3.07 -10.58 15.64
N GLY A 15 -2.29 -10.50 14.56
CA GLY A 15 -2.61 -9.69 13.41
C GLY A 15 -3.87 -10.21 12.70
N TRP A 16 -4.54 -9.34 11.96
CA TRP A 16 -5.82 -9.63 11.31
C TRP A 16 -5.90 -8.96 9.94
N ASP A 17 -6.19 -9.75 8.92
CA ASP A 17 -6.49 -9.27 7.58
C ASP A 17 -7.99 -9.03 7.45
N ASN A 18 -8.39 -7.76 7.59
CA ASN A 18 -9.80 -7.40 7.64
C ASN A 18 -10.54 -7.53 6.31
N LEU A 19 -9.86 -7.67 5.16
CA LEU A 19 -10.54 -7.89 3.88
C LEU A 19 -11.00 -9.35 3.72
N VAL A 20 -10.19 -10.30 4.21
CA VAL A 20 -10.44 -11.74 4.09
C VAL A 20 -11.07 -12.34 5.35
N ASN A 21 -10.99 -11.62 6.48
CA ASN A 21 -11.35 -12.10 7.81
C ASN A 21 -10.49 -13.29 8.25
N GLU A 22 -9.17 -13.16 8.13
CA GLU A 22 -8.20 -14.19 8.52
C GLU A 22 -7.20 -13.66 9.55
N GLU A 23 -6.79 -14.56 10.46
CA GLU A 23 -5.68 -14.29 11.39
C GLU A 23 -4.34 -14.32 10.65
N ARG A 24 -3.44 -13.43 11.07
CA ARG A 24 -2.08 -13.27 10.55
C ARG A 24 -1.06 -13.40 11.68
N GLY A 25 0.20 -13.04 11.44
CA GLY A 25 1.28 -13.15 12.42
C GLY A 25 0.99 -12.44 13.76
N LEU A 26 1.66 -12.86 14.84
CA LEU A 26 1.46 -12.28 16.18
C LEU A 26 1.99 -10.85 16.25
N THR A 27 1.15 -9.93 16.74
CA THR A 27 1.49 -8.52 16.96
C THR A 27 1.82 -8.24 18.43
N THR A 28 1.15 -8.95 19.35
CA THR A 28 1.35 -8.86 20.80
C THR A 28 2.02 -10.11 21.34
N ASN A 29 2.90 -9.97 22.32
CA ASN A 29 3.50 -11.10 23.01
C ASN A 29 2.49 -11.77 23.96
N ARG A 30 2.02 -12.96 23.59
CA ARG A 30 1.07 -13.77 24.37
C ARG A 30 1.68 -15.03 25.01
N GLU A 31 3.00 -15.17 24.98
CA GLU A 31 3.71 -16.37 25.44
C GLU A 31 4.19 -16.28 26.89
N VAL A 32 3.95 -15.16 27.55
CA VAL A 32 4.42 -14.88 28.91
C VAL A 32 3.38 -15.32 29.96
N TYR A 33 3.77 -16.25 30.82
CA TYR A 33 2.94 -16.83 31.91
C TYR A 33 3.67 -16.79 33.27
N LYS A 34 4.48 -15.77 33.53
CA LYS A 34 5.31 -15.69 34.74
C LYS A 34 4.47 -15.55 36.00
N MET A 35 3.31 -14.88 35.91
CA MET A 35 2.41 -14.67 37.05
C MET A 35 1.46 -15.87 37.30
N CYS A 36 1.47 -16.88 36.43
CA CYS A 36 0.62 -18.09 36.56
C CYS A 36 -0.88 -17.78 36.78
N ARG A 37 -1.40 -16.73 36.15
CA ARG A 37 -2.79 -16.27 36.31
C ARG A 37 -3.79 -17.29 35.77
N THR A 38 -4.93 -17.41 36.43
CA THR A 38 -6.04 -18.27 35.99
C THR A 38 -7.33 -17.50 35.82
N SER A 39 -8.26 -18.09 35.07
CA SER A 39 -9.65 -17.63 35.00
C SER A 39 -10.33 -17.72 36.36
N ASP A 40 -11.38 -16.92 36.55
CA ASP A 40 -12.16 -16.86 37.80
C ASP A 40 -12.80 -18.21 38.17
N ASP A 41 -13.16 -19.01 37.16
CA ASP A 41 -13.68 -20.37 37.32
C ASP A 41 -12.57 -21.44 37.56
N GLY A 42 -11.30 -21.05 37.52
CA GLY A 42 -10.14 -21.92 37.76
C GLY A 42 -9.82 -22.90 36.64
N ASN A 43 -10.56 -22.89 35.53
CA ASN A 43 -10.45 -23.88 34.45
C ASN A 43 -9.27 -23.63 33.50
N TYR A 44 -8.89 -22.36 33.30
CA TYR A 44 -7.93 -21.95 32.29
C TYR A 44 -6.73 -21.19 32.86
N LEU A 45 -5.55 -21.47 32.30
CA LEU A 45 -4.35 -20.64 32.49
C LEU A 45 -4.32 -19.51 31.44
N ILE A 46 -4.09 -18.28 31.90
CA ILE A 46 -4.17 -17.04 31.11
C ILE A 46 -2.80 -16.35 31.04
N PRO A 47 -2.38 -15.80 29.88
CA PRO A 47 -1.17 -15.00 29.78
C PRO A 47 -1.18 -13.77 30.68
N ASP A 48 -0.01 -13.32 31.09
CA ASP A 48 0.14 -12.21 32.05
C ASP A 48 -0.47 -10.89 31.51
N GLY A 49 -0.36 -10.64 30.21
CA GLY A 49 -0.86 -9.45 29.50
C GLY A 49 -2.34 -9.49 29.10
N MET A 50 -3.13 -10.42 29.64
CA MET A 50 -4.52 -10.64 29.22
C MET A 50 -5.47 -10.69 30.42
N THR A 51 -6.75 -10.42 30.19
CA THR A 51 -7.83 -10.60 31.16
C THR A 51 -8.98 -11.37 30.52
N ILE A 52 -9.73 -12.12 31.33
CA ILE A 52 -10.93 -12.83 30.90
C ILE A 52 -12.13 -12.25 31.62
N GLU A 53 -13.24 -12.10 30.92
CA GLU A 53 -14.53 -11.69 31.45
C GLU A 53 -15.57 -12.78 31.14
N PRO A 54 -16.19 -13.43 32.14
CA PRO A 54 -17.26 -14.38 31.92
C PRO A 54 -18.57 -13.69 31.53
N ILE A 55 -19.19 -14.15 30.45
CA ILE A 55 -20.49 -13.64 30.00
C ILE A 55 -21.57 -14.31 30.85
N LYS A 56 -22.26 -13.51 31.68
CA LYS A 56 -23.26 -14.00 32.65
C LYS A 56 -24.54 -14.56 32.02
N SER A 57 -24.74 -14.36 30.71
CA SER A 57 -25.90 -14.83 29.95
C SER A 57 -25.60 -16.18 29.31
N THR A 58 -26.15 -17.26 29.86
CA THR A 58 -26.04 -18.62 29.31
C THR A 58 -27.03 -18.91 28.17
N GLN A 59 -27.90 -17.96 27.80
CA GLN A 59 -28.93 -18.23 26.79
C GLN A 59 -28.35 -18.29 25.38
N ILE A 60 -28.76 -19.32 24.63
CA ILE A 60 -28.46 -19.45 23.20
C ILE A 60 -29.32 -18.44 22.44
N GLU A 61 -28.67 -17.54 21.70
CA GLU A 61 -29.34 -16.51 20.91
C GLU A 61 -29.75 -17.08 19.54
N LEU A 62 -31.05 -17.24 19.31
CA LEU A 62 -31.61 -17.49 17.98
C LEU A 62 -31.97 -16.16 17.32
N SER A 63 -31.42 -15.90 16.13
CA SER A 63 -31.75 -14.70 15.35
C SER A 63 -31.75 -15.01 13.86
N SER A 64 -32.58 -14.28 13.11
CA SER A 64 -32.49 -14.26 11.65
C SER A 64 -32.48 -12.85 11.11
N LYS A 65 -31.75 -12.65 10.01
CA LYS A 65 -31.64 -11.37 9.33
C LYS A 65 -31.72 -11.57 7.82
N VAL A 66 -32.44 -10.67 7.16
CA VAL A 66 -32.54 -10.60 5.70
C VAL A 66 -31.55 -9.55 5.20
N PHE A 67 -30.80 -9.91 4.17
CA PHE A 67 -29.81 -9.07 3.51
C PHE A 67 -30.25 -8.84 2.06
N THR A 68 -30.24 -7.57 1.65
CA THR A 68 -30.65 -7.15 0.32
C THR A 68 -29.54 -7.25 -0.71
N HIS A 69 -28.29 -7.17 -0.28
CA HIS A 69 -27.12 -7.24 -1.15
C HIS A 69 -25.93 -7.78 -0.35
N PHE A 70 -25.00 -8.46 -1.02
CA PHE A 70 -23.83 -9.05 -0.36
C PHE A 70 -23.01 -8.00 0.38
N THR A 71 -22.91 -6.75 -0.12
CA THR A 71 -22.17 -5.67 0.57
C THR A 71 -22.73 -5.37 1.96
N ASN A 72 -24.05 -5.53 2.16
CA ASN A 72 -24.73 -5.37 3.44
C ASN A 72 -24.62 -6.61 4.35
N TYR A 73 -24.08 -7.72 3.85
CA TYR A 73 -23.86 -8.93 4.63
C TYR A 73 -22.82 -8.68 5.71
N THR A 74 -23.20 -9.01 6.95
CA THR A 74 -22.35 -8.88 8.14
C THR A 74 -21.65 -10.20 8.43
N SER A 75 -20.36 -10.25 8.76
CA SER A 75 -19.70 -11.55 9.05
C SER A 75 -20.19 -12.21 10.34
N LEU A 76 -20.15 -13.54 10.41
CA LEU A 76 -20.51 -14.30 11.62
C LEU A 76 -19.45 -14.26 12.72
N THR A 77 -18.16 -14.19 12.36
CA THR A 77 -17.03 -14.37 13.31
C THR A 77 -16.17 -13.11 13.50
N ALA A 78 -16.47 -12.05 12.74
CA ALA A 78 -15.69 -10.82 12.70
C ALA A 78 -16.55 -9.56 12.57
N PHE A 79 -17.83 -9.63 12.96
CA PHE A 79 -18.77 -8.50 12.85
C PHE A 79 -18.21 -7.22 13.48
N SER A 80 -17.76 -7.28 14.74
CA SER A 80 -17.29 -6.09 15.44
C SER A 80 -16.01 -5.52 14.83
N MET A 81 -15.14 -6.39 14.29
CA MET A 81 -13.93 -5.98 13.58
C MET A 81 -14.26 -5.23 12.29
N ASN A 82 -15.18 -5.78 11.48
CA ASN A 82 -15.59 -5.15 10.22
C ASN A 82 -16.41 -3.86 10.43
N SER A 83 -17.16 -3.71 11.52
CA SER A 83 -18.02 -2.53 11.75
C SER A 83 -17.33 -1.38 12.48
N ALA A 84 -16.44 -1.66 13.43
CA ALA A 84 -15.90 -0.65 14.34
C ALA A 84 -14.47 -0.22 14.00
N ALA A 85 -13.67 -1.13 13.43
CA ALA A 85 -12.25 -0.89 13.19
C ALA A 85 -11.91 -0.61 11.72
N ASP A 86 -12.87 -0.76 10.80
CA ASP A 86 -12.52 -0.74 9.38
C ASP A 86 -11.90 0.59 8.92
N VAL A 87 -10.95 0.47 8.01
CA VAL A 87 -10.30 1.61 7.38
C VAL A 87 -11.31 2.24 6.42
N LYS A 88 -12.02 3.26 6.91
CA LYS A 88 -13.00 3.99 6.12
C LYS A 88 -12.29 4.75 5.00
N LEU A 89 -12.34 4.20 3.80
CA LEU A 89 -11.86 4.86 2.59
C LEU A 89 -13.06 5.57 1.96
N HIS A 90 -13.03 6.90 1.88
CA HIS A 90 -14.14 7.68 1.30
C HIS A 90 -15.54 7.31 1.85
N PHE A 91 -15.65 7.12 3.18
CA PHE A 91 -16.88 6.76 3.90
C PHE A 91 -17.44 5.34 3.62
N VAL A 92 -16.74 4.49 2.87
CA VAL A 92 -17.15 3.09 2.59
C VAL A 92 -16.25 2.08 3.30
N SER A 93 -16.87 1.02 3.83
CA SER A 93 -16.22 -0.10 4.52
C SER A 93 -16.24 -1.32 3.61
N VAL A 94 -15.06 -1.87 3.31
CA VAL A 94 -14.88 -3.08 2.47
C VAL A 94 -14.38 -4.28 3.29
N GLY A 95 -14.46 -4.17 4.62
CA GLY A 95 -14.12 -5.24 5.55
C GLY A 95 -14.94 -6.51 5.28
N GLY A 96 -14.23 -7.65 5.15
CA GLY A 96 -14.80 -8.97 4.97
C GLY A 96 -15.24 -9.28 3.54
N ASP A 97 -15.05 -8.38 2.58
CA ASP A 97 -15.52 -8.52 1.19
C ASP A 97 -14.88 -9.68 0.42
N PHE A 98 -13.73 -10.16 0.86
CA PHE A 98 -13.02 -11.32 0.31
C PHE A 98 -13.06 -12.52 1.25
N SER A 99 -13.89 -12.48 2.30
CA SER A 99 -14.09 -13.62 3.18
C SER A 99 -14.87 -14.73 2.49
N LEU A 100 -14.62 -15.97 2.90
CA LEU A 100 -15.33 -17.16 2.39
C LEU A 100 -16.85 -16.99 2.47
N GLU A 101 -17.36 -16.49 3.60
CA GLU A 101 -18.80 -16.28 3.82
C GLU A 101 -19.40 -15.34 2.78
N LYS A 102 -18.75 -14.18 2.57
CA LYS A 102 -19.26 -13.13 1.69
C LYS A 102 -19.11 -13.51 0.22
N ASP A 103 -18.07 -14.26 -0.15
CA ASP A 103 -17.93 -14.79 -1.52
C ASP A 103 -19.02 -15.84 -1.84
N VAL A 104 -19.37 -16.71 -0.89
CA VAL A 104 -20.50 -17.65 -1.05
C VAL A 104 -21.82 -16.90 -1.24
N VAL A 105 -22.09 -15.90 -0.39
CA VAL A 105 -23.29 -15.06 -0.51
C VAL A 105 -23.35 -14.34 -1.85
N ARG A 106 -22.24 -13.72 -2.27
CA ARG A 106 -22.13 -13.03 -3.56
C ARG A 106 -22.37 -13.97 -4.74
N LYS A 107 -21.75 -15.15 -4.75
CA LYS A 107 -21.94 -16.17 -5.80
C LYS A 107 -23.40 -16.62 -5.88
N ALA A 108 -24.03 -16.89 -4.75
CA ALA A 108 -25.43 -17.28 -4.68
C ALA A 108 -26.37 -16.15 -5.14
N GLU A 109 -26.07 -14.91 -4.78
CA GLU A 109 -26.82 -13.72 -5.21
C GLU A 109 -26.71 -13.50 -6.72
N ASN A 110 -25.52 -13.60 -7.29
CA ASN A 110 -25.30 -13.48 -8.74
C ASN A 110 -25.98 -14.61 -9.53
N GLN A 111 -26.13 -15.80 -8.94
CA GLN A 111 -26.75 -16.95 -9.59
C GLN A 111 -28.29 -16.95 -9.48
N ASN A 112 -28.83 -16.66 -8.29
CA ASN A 112 -30.26 -16.78 -8.01
C ASN A 112 -31.02 -15.46 -8.14
N ASN A 113 -30.28 -14.33 -8.17
CA ASN A 113 -30.79 -12.97 -8.19
C ASN A 113 -31.80 -12.64 -7.06
N GLY A 114 -31.73 -13.32 -5.92
CA GLY A 114 -32.65 -13.12 -4.80
C GLY A 114 -31.98 -12.60 -3.54
N LEU A 115 -32.79 -12.32 -2.51
CA LEU A 115 -32.33 -11.89 -1.20
C LEU A 115 -31.61 -13.03 -0.47
N THR A 116 -30.71 -12.67 0.44
CA THR A 116 -30.05 -13.64 1.32
C THR A 116 -30.67 -13.57 2.72
N VAL A 117 -31.03 -14.71 3.30
CA VAL A 117 -31.51 -14.80 4.68
C VAL A 117 -30.52 -15.63 5.48
N ARG A 118 -30.07 -15.09 6.61
CA ARG A 118 -29.24 -15.83 7.55
C ARG A 118 -29.99 -16.05 8.85
N SER A 119 -30.10 -17.30 9.25
CA SER A 119 -30.55 -17.72 10.57
C SER A 119 -29.36 -18.26 11.35
N GLN A 120 -29.22 -17.89 12.62
CA GLN A 120 -28.07 -18.30 13.43
C GLN A 120 -28.46 -18.62 14.87
N LEU A 121 -27.78 -19.62 15.44
CA LEU A 121 -27.73 -19.94 16.86
C LEU A 121 -26.34 -19.58 17.36
N ARG A 122 -26.27 -18.63 18.30
CA ARG A 122 -25.00 -18.16 18.87
C ARG A 122 -24.98 -18.41 20.36
N HIS A 123 -23.88 -18.99 20.84
CA HIS A 123 -23.65 -19.20 22.26
C HIS A 123 -22.29 -18.62 22.65
N ARG A 124 -22.29 -17.68 23.60
CA ARG A 124 -21.12 -16.90 24.02
C ARG A 124 -20.76 -17.26 25.45
N TRP A 125 -19.47 -17.46 25.73
CA TRP A 125 -19.00 -17.93 27.02
C TRP A 125 -18.13 -16.88 27.73
N TYR A 126 -17.07 -16.44 27.09
CA TYR A 126 -16.13 -15.48 27.68
C TYR A 126 -15.68 -14.45 26.66
N ILE A 127 -15.28 -13.29 27.16
CA ILE A 127 -14.54 -12.30 26.38
C ILE A 127 -13.12 -12.25 26.94
N VAL A 128 -12.13 -12.36 26.06
CA VAL A 128 -10.71 -12.24 26.44
C VAL A 128 -10.20 -10.91 25.92
N HIS A 129 -9.70 -10.08 26.82
CA HIS A 129 -9.19 -8.75 26.53
C HIS A 129 -7.67 -8.71 26.65
N GLN A 130 -7.04 -8.00 25.71
CA GLN A 130 -5.65 -7.59 25.83
C GLN A 130 -5.55 -6.42 26.81
N LEU A 131 -4.58 -6.46 27.73
CA LEU A 131 -4.30 -5.35 28.62
C LEU A 131 -3.67 -4.16 27.87
N PRO A 132 -3.95 -2.91 28.28
CA PRO A 132 -3.18 -1.75 27.84
C PRO A 132 -1.68 -1.97 28.04
N ASP A 133 -0.85 -1.39 27.18
CA ASP A 133 0.63 -1.46 27.25
C ASP A 133 1.24 -2.87 27.17
N SER A 134 0.50 -3.85 26.63
CA SER A 134 1.06 -5.16 26.33
C SER A 134 2.25 -5.07 25.36
N GLN A 135 3.30 -5.82 25.64
CA GLN A 135 4.53 -5.81 24.83
C GLN A 135 4.28 -6.33 23.41
N LEU A 136 4.89 -5.68 22.43
CA LEU A 136 4.88 -6.15 21.05
C LEU A 136 5.59 -7.50 20.93
N HIS A 137 5.13 -8.32 20.00
CA HIS A 137 5.81 -9.58 19.70
C HIS A 137 7.21 -9.28 19.12
N PRO A 138 8.29 -9.95 19.57
CA PRO A 138 9.66 -9.62 19.15
C PRO A 138 9.87 -9.58 17.63
N ARG A 139 9.31 -10.55 16.91
CA ARG A 139 9.38 -10.59 15.44
C ARG A 139 8.68 -9.40 14.77
N PHE A 140 7.55 -8.96 15.33
CA PHE A 140 6.83 -7.79 14.81
C PHE A 140 7.61 -6.51 15.10
N ARG A 141 8.11 -6.36 16.33
CA ARG A 141 8.96 -5.24 16.75
C ARG A 141 10.20 -5.09 15.86
N ASN A 142 10.96 -6.16 15.62
CA ASN A 142 12.20 -6.05 14.84
C ASN A 142 11.94 -5.60 13.39
N ARG A 143 10.88 -6.10 12.76
CA ARG A 143 10.46 -5.67 11.41
C ARG A 143 10.08 -4.18 11.36
N LEU A 144 9.45 -3.66 12.42
CA LEU A 144 9.14 -2.23 12.53
C LEU A 144 10.42 -1.38 12.67
N LEU A 145 11.40 -1.85 13.44
CA LEU A 145 12.69 -1.18 13.60
C LEU A 145 13.50 -1.17 12.29
N ASP A 146 13.41 -2.22 11.47
CA ASP A 146 14.02 -2.25 10.12
C ASP A 146 13.48 -1.11 9.25
N ILE A 147 12.16 -0.92 9.23
CA ILE A 147 11.50 0.19 8.50
C ILE A 147 11.97 1.53 9.08
N ALA A 148 11.97 1.67 10.41
CA ALA A 148 12.39 2.89 11.07
C ALA A 148 13.83 3.28 10.71
N ALA A 149 14.73 2.32 10.61
CA ALA A 149 16.12 2.57 10.25
C ALA A 149 16.26 3.08 8.81
N HIS A 150 15.52 2.51 7.86
CA HIS A 150 15.45 3.06 6.50
C HIS A 150 14.84 4.47 6.47
N LEU A 151 13.80 4.74 7.26
CA LEU A 151 13.20 6.08 7.38
C LEU A 151 14.16 7.11 8.03
N ALA A 152 15.00 6.67 8.96
CA ALA A 152 16.01 7.50 9.58
C ALA A 152 17.10 7.89 8.57
N ARG A 153 17.62 6.92 7.79
CA ARG A 153 18.63 7.16 6.75
C ARG A 153 18.11 8.00 5.59
N SER A 154 16.83 7.84 5.22
CA SER A 154 16.25 8.65 4.16
C SER A 154 16.19 10.13 4.51
N ASN A 155 16.05 10.49 5.79
CA ASN A 155 15.97 11.86 6.29
C ASN A 155 14.98 12.77 5.53
N ILE A 156 13.98 12.19 4.86
CA ILE A 156 12.94 12.96 4.15
C ILE A 156 11.85 13.27 5.17
N THR A 157 11.87 14.52 5.64
CA THR A 157 10.85 15.09 6.53
C THR A 157 9.61 15.50 5.74
N GLU A 158 8.44 15.37 6.36
CA GLU A 158 7.22 16.03 5.89
C GLU A 158 7.49 17.52 5.69
N ALA A 159 7.45 18.01 4.46
CA ALA A 159 7.44 19.44 4.20
C ALA A 159 6.04 19.99 4.56
N GLY A 160 5.94 20.56 5.77
CA GLY A 160 5.06 21.68 6.16
C GLY A 160 3.57 21.61 5.81
N GLY A 161 2.73 21.57 6.86
CA GLY A 161 1.30 21.82 6.74
C GLY A 161 0.99 23.21 6.17
N SER A 162 0.21 23.24 5.09
CA SER A 162 -0.57 24.40 4.65
C SER A 162 -2.05 24.12 4.90
N ASN A 163 -2.74 25.03 5.59
CA ASN A 163 -4.14 24.97 6.04
C ASN A 163 -5.21 25.04 4.91
N ASP A 164 -4.92 24.52 3.73
CA ASP A 164 -5.89 24.41 2.65
C ASP A 164 -6.22 22.93 2.43
N GLY A 165 -7.51 22.60 2.27
CA GLY A 165 -8.10 21.26 2.27
C GLY A 165 -7.69 20.30 1.13
N ALA A 166 -6.42 20.29 0.75
CA ALA A 166 -5.76 19.30 -0.09
C ALA A 166 -4.55 18.74 0.67
N GLY A 167 -4.81 17.83 1.62
CA GLY A 167 -3.77 17.24 2.46
C GLY A 167 -2.74 16.47 1.64
N VAL A 168 -1.51 16.99 1.58
CA VAL A 168 -0.33 16.28 1.07
C VAL A 168 0.25 15.49 2.24
N SER A 169 0.08 14.17 2.18
CA SER A 169 0.48 13.22 3.23
C SER A 169 1.78 12.51 2.84
N VAL A 170 2.50 11.95 3.82
CA VAL A 170 3.66 11.02 3.68
C VAL A 170 3.44 9.91 2.64
N THR A 171 2.18 9.66 2.30
CA THR A 171 1.68 8.77 1.25
C THR A 171 2.09 9.13 -0.18
N ASP A 172 2.56 10.35 -0.42
CA ASP A 172 2.85 10.83 -1.77
C ASP A 172 4.38 10.79 -2.02
N LEU A 173 4.83 9.79 -2.81
CA LEU A 173 6.18 9.74 -3.38
C LEU A 173 6.56 11.04 -4.14
N ARG A 174 5.58 11.94 -4.37
CA ARG A 174 5.77 13.36 -4.76
C ARG A 174 6.86 14.08 -3.95
N SER A 175 6.99 13.80 -2.66
CA SER A 175 7.99 14.44 -1.79
C SER A 175 9.39 13.83 -1.89
N LEU A 176 9.47 12.53 -2.24
CA LEU A 176 10.72 11.78 -2.37
C LEU A 176 11.46 12.13 -3.65
N VAL A 177 10.72 12.34 -4.74
CA VAL A 177 11.28 12.75 -6.03
C VAL A 177 11.33 14.28 -6.18
N GLY A 178 10.58 15.03 -5.36
CA GLY A 178 10.52 16.49 -5.35
C GLY A 178 10.14 17.14 -6.68
N ARG A 179 9.38 18.23 -6.67
CA ARG A 179 9.30 19.10 -7.87
C ARG A 179 10.68 19.60 -8.30
N ASN A 180 11.63 19.66 -7.35
CA ASN A 180 12.97 20.18 -7.56
C ASN A 180 14.07 19.10 -7.65
N SER A 181 13.88 17.87 -7.12
CA SER A 181 14.92 16.82 -7.20
C SER A 181 15.01 16.18 -8.60
N VAL A 182 13.96 16.32 -9.43
CA VAL A 182 14.03 16.04 -10.88
C VAL A 182 14.96 17.02 -11.61
N GLY A 183 15.24 18.19 -11.03
CA GLY A 183 16.19 19.17 -11.55
C GLY A 183 17.66 18.88 -11.25
N LEU A 184 17.94 17.94 -10.33
CA LEU A 184 19.29 17.67 -9.84
C LEU A 184 19.93 16.41 -10.44
N LEU A 185 19.15 15.47 -11.00
CA LEU A 185 19.68 14.29 -11.72
C LEU A 185 20.17 14.61 -13.15
N SER A 186 20.74 15.79 -13.36
CA SER A 186 21.46 16.17 -14.58
C SER A 186 22.95 16.32 -14.28
N THR A 187 23.79 15.82 -15.18
CA THR A 187 25.26 15.88 -15.15
C THR A 187 25.81 17.21 -14.62
N PRO A 188 26.35 17.28 -13.40
CA PRO A 188 27.05 18.47 -12.93
C PRO A 188 28.53 18.39 -13.33
N LEU A 189 29.08 19.51 -13.81
CA LEU A 189 30.53 19.69 -13.97
C LEU A 189 31.25 19.95 -12.63
N ASP A 190 30.51 20.01 -11.50
CA ASP A 190 31.01 20.38 -10.17
C ASP A 190 30.99 19.19 -9.17
N PRO A 191 32.12 18.84 -8.51
CA PRO A 191 32.20 17.76 -7.52
C PRO A 191 31.29 17.92 -6.28
N LEU A 192 30.89 19.13 -5.89
CA LEU A 192 29.96 19.31 -4.76
C LEU A 192 28.52 18.87 -5.12
N ALA A 193 28.08 19.17 -6.35
CA ALA A 193 26.78 18.77 -6.85
C ALA A 193 26.69 17.25 -7.13
N ALA A 194 27.80 16.61 -7.49
CA ALA A 194 27.88 15.15 -7.63
C ALA A 194 27.63 14.41 -6.31
N GLU A 195 28.20 14.91 -5.19
CA GLU A 195 28.00 14.32 -3.87
C GLU A 195 26.59 14.55 -3.34
N GLU A 196 26.00 15.73 -3.59
CA GLU A 196 24.60 16.01 -3.27
C GLU A 196 23.63 15.07 -4.03
N ASN A 197 23.84 14.88 -5.33
CA ASN A 197 23.06 13.96 -6.15
C ASN A 197 23.16 12.50 -5.67
N ARG A 198 24.37 12.07 -5.28
CA ARG A 198 24.61 10.75 -4.68
C ARG A 198 23.80 10.57 -3.39
N GLN A 199 23.82 11.56 -2.51
CA GLN A 199 23.06 11.51 -1.26
C GLN A 199 21.54 11.50 -1.48
N VAL A 200 21.03 12.30 -2.42
CA VAL A 200 19.59 12.31 -2.77
C VAL A 200 19.14 10.94 -3.26
N MET A 201 19.94 10.27 -4.10
CA MET A 201 19.62 8.92 -4.58
C MET A 201 19.50 7.91 -3.44
N PHE A 202 20.47 7.88 -2.52
CA PHE A 202 20.43 6.98 -1.37
C PHE A 202 19.20 7.22 -0.50
N ARG A 203 18.80 8.49 -0.31
CA ARG A 203 17.60 8.82 0.46
C ARG A 203 16.32 8.32 -0.21
N VAL A 204 16.21 8.43 -1.54
CA VAL A 204 15.07 7.90 -2.30
C VAL A 204 15.03 6.37 -2.20
N MET A 205 16.17 5.70 -2.34
CA MET A 205 16.28 4.25 -2.22
C MET A 205 15.90 3.74 -0.84
N ASP A 206 16.38 4.36 0.23
CA ASP A 206 16.00 4.00 1.60
C ASP A 206 14.51 4.20 1.82
N SER A 207 13.91 5.24 1.25
CA SER A 207 12.47 5.46 1.36
C SER A 207 11.64 4.41 0.60
N LEU A 208 12.09 4.00 -0.59
CA LEU A 208 11.47 2.90 -1.34
C LEU A 208 11.57 1.58 -0.55
N HIS A 209 12.71 1.29 0.07
CA HIS A 209 12.86 0.14 0.96
C HIS A 209 11.92 0.21 2.16
N ALA A 210 11.79 1.37 2.81
CA ALA A 210 10.85 1.55 3.92
C ALA A 210 9.39 1.28 3.48
N ALA A 211 8.98 1.80 2.32
CA ALA A 211 7.64 1.57 1.78
C ALA A 211 7.39 0.10 1.39
N TYR A 212 8.39 -0.55 0.79
CA TYR A 212 8.35 -1.98 0.47
C TYR A 212 8.23 -2.85 1.72
N LEU A 213 9.05 -2.59 2.75
CA LEU A 213 8.99 -3.32 4.02
C LEU A 213 7.67 -3.07 4.76
N ALA A 214 7.10 -1.87 4.67
CA ALA A 214 5.78 -1.56 5.22
C ALA A 214 4.67 -2.37 4.52
N ASP A 215 4.75 -2.58 3.20
CA ASP A 215 3.83 -3.48 2.48
C ASP A 215 3.96 -4.92 2.99
N LEU A 216 5.17 -5.39 3.31
CA LEU A 216 5.39 -6.71 3.89
C LEU A 216 4.80 -6.86 5.30
N ILE A 217 4.78 -5.79 6.11
CA ILE A 217 4.06 -5.79 7.40
C ILE A 217 2.58 -6.11 7.18
N VAL A 218 1.94 -5.44 6.21
CA VAL A 218 0.52 -5.67 5.90
C VAL A 218 0.28 -7.10 5.40
N ARG A 219 1.18 -7.63 4.56
CA ARG A 219 1.08 -9.01 4.06
C ARG A 219 1.19 -10.05 5.18
N ASP A 220 2.17 -9.89 6.08
CA ASP A 220 2.54 -10.92 7.06
C ASP A 220 1.74 -10.81 8.37
N PHE A 221 1.35 -9.60 8.78
CA PHE A 221 0.63 -9.31 10.03
C PHE A 221 -0.79 -8.76 9.81
N GLY A 222 -1.21 -8.51 8.56
CA GLY A 222 -2.54 -7.99 8.26
C GLY A 222 -2.67 -6.48 8.48
N THR A 223 -3.91 -6.00 8.46
CA THR A 223 -4.25 -4.57 8.53
C THR A 223 -4.60 -4.13 9.95
N HIS A 224 -5.00 -5.07 10.80
CA HIS A 224 -5.48 -4.83 12.15
C HIS A 224 -4.75 -5.72 13.15
N THR A 225 -4.90 -5.38 14.43
CA THR A 225 -4.56 -6.26 15.54
C THR A 225 -5.81 -6.60 16.32
N VAL A 226 -5.96 -7.87 16.69
CA VAL A 226 -7.06 -8.32 17.55
C VAL A 226 -6.74 -7.91 18.98
N VAL A 227 -7.59 -7.09 19.60
CA VAL A 227 -7.42 -6.62 21.00
C VAL A 227 -8.39 -7.32 21.95
N ALA A 228 -9.50 -7.86 21.44
CA ALA A 228 -10.38 -8.70 22.21
C ALA A 228 -11.03 -9.77 21.34
N VAL A 229 -11.29 -10.93 21.93
CA VAL A 229 -11.94 -12.06 21.28
C VAL A 229 -13.11 -12.54 22.13
N GLU A 230 -14.24 -12.79 21.49
CA GLU A 230 -15.38 -13.43 22.11
C GLU A 230 -15.32 -14.93 21.83
N ALA A 231 -15.16 -15.73 22.88
CA ALA A 231 -15.08 -17.18 22.83
C ALA A 231 -16.49 -17.79 22.95
N GLY A 232 -16.81 -18.72 22.05
CA GLY A 232 -18.12 -19.35 22.00
C GLY A 232 -18.23 -20.36 20.85
N ALA A 233 -19.46 -20.56 20.40
CA ALA A 233 -19.75 -21.26 19.16
C ALA A 233 -20.96 -20.64 18.43
N VAL A 234 -20.99 -20.80 17.11
CA VAL A 234 -22.10 -20.32 16.28
C VAL A 234 -22.39 -21.32 15.16
N VAL A 235 -23.68 -21.60 14.95
CA VAL A 235 -24.18 -22.35 13.80
C VAL A 235 -25.12 -21.43 13.04
N ALA A 236 -24.95 -21.33 11.73
CA ALA A 236 -25.77 -20.49 10.88
C ALA A 236 -26.21 -21.23 9.62
N LYS A 237 -27.45 -20.99 9.20
CA LYS A 237 -28.01 -21.38 7.92
C LYS A 237 -28.15 -20.13 7.06
N ILE A 238 -27.57 -20.16 5.87
CA ILE A 238 -27.62 -19.09 4.88
C ILE A 238 -28.46 -19.59 3.71
N ASP A 239 -29.65 -19.03 3.56
CA ASP A 239 -30.60 -19.34 2.50
C ASP A 239 -30.56 -18.22 1.45
N SER A 240 -30.34 -18.58 0.19
CA SER A 240 -30.46 -17.68 -0.95
C SER A 240 -31.83 -17.89 -1.58
N LEU A 241 -32.64 -16.83 -1.65
CA LEU A 241 -33.99 -16.87 -2.18
C LEU A 241 -34.01 -16.75 -3.71
N THR A 242 -35.16 -17.05 -4.32
CA THR A 242 -35.41 -16.84 -5.75
C THR A 242 -35.50 -15.35 -6.11
N SER A 243 -35.34 -15.03 -7.39
CA SER A 243 -35.41 -13.65 -7.91
C SER A 243 -36.68 -12.88 -7.53
N SER A 244 -37.82 -13.57 -7.42
CA SER A 244 -39.10 -12.99 -6.95
C SER A 244 -39.05 -12.38 -5.54
N SER A 245 -38.01 -12.69 -4.76
CA SER A 245 -37.81 -12.08 -3.43
C SER A 245 -37.34 -10.62 -3.49
N ARG A 246 -36.82 -10.14 -4.63
CA ARG A 246 -36.34 -8.75 -4.78
C ARG A 246 -37.45 -7.72 -4.60
N ASP A 247 -38.66 -8.05 -5.04
CA ASP A 247 -39.83 -7.18 -4.98
C ASP A 247 -40.56 -7.23 -3.62
N MET A 248 -40.02 -7.97 -2.63
CA MET A 248 -40.63 -8.06 -1.31
C MET A 248 -40.66 -6.71 -0.61
N SER A 249 -41.80 -6.37 -0.02
CA SER A 249 -41.91 -5.21 0.86
C SER A 249 -41.12 -5.44 2.16
N ASP A 250 -40.81 -4.38 2.91
CA ASP A 250 -40.09 -4.53 4.19
C ASP A 250 -40.87 -5.35 5.22
N LYS A 251 -42.21 -5.35 5.12
CA LYS A 251 -43.07 -6.21 5.93
C LYS A 251 -42.87 -7.69 5.54
N ASP A 252 -42.88 -8.00 4.24
CA ASP A 252 -42.69 -9.38 3.76
C ASP A 252 -41.28 -9.90 4.08
N LYS A 253 -40.27 -9.02 4.06
CA LYS A 253 -38.90 -9.37 4.50
C LYS A 253 -38.87 -9.73 5.99
N LEU A 254 -39.58 -8.99 6.83
CA LEU A 254 -39.67 -9.30 8.26
C LEU A 254 -40.37 -10.66 8.49
N GLU A 255 -41.47 -10.91 7.78
CA GLU A 255 -42.17 -12.20 7.83
C GLU A 255 -41.30 -13.37 7.34
N ALA A 256 -40.51 -13.15 6.28
CA ALA A 256 -39.54 -14.11 5.78
C ALA A 256 -38.44 -14.40 6.83
N GLY A 257 -37.94 -13.38 7.53
CA GLY A 257 -36.97 -13.55 8.62
C GLY A 257 -37.52 -14.37 9.79
N THR A 258 -38.77 -14.15 10.18
CA THR A 258 -39.44 -14.95 11.23
C THR A 258 -39.66 -16.38 10.77
N SER A 259 -40.11 -16.58 9.52
CA SER A 259 -40.33 -17.91 8.94
C SER A 259 -39.02 -18.69 8.77
N ALA A 260 -37.93 -18.02 8.39
CA ALA A 260 -36.59 -18.60 8.35
C ALA A 260 -36.10 -19.02 9.74
N SER A 261 -36.36 -18.20 10.76
CA SER A 261 -36.03 -18.54 12.16
C SER A 261 -36.76 -19.82 12.61
N ALA A 262 -38.04 -19.95 12.26
CA ALA A 262 -38.83 -21.14 12.58
C ALA A 262 -38.35 -22.37 11.78
N SER A 263 -38.07 -22.21 10.48
CA SER A 263 -37.48 -23.24 9.61
C SER A 263 -36.15 -23.75 10.18
N PHE A 264 -35.26 -22.83 10.55
CA PHE A 264 -33.97 -23.17 11.14
C PHE A 264 -34.09 -23.81 12.52
N ALA A 265 -34.97 -23.31 13.39
CA ALA A 265 -35.19 -23.90 14.71
C ALA A 265 -35.76 -25.33 14.62
N SER A 266 -36.58 -25.62 13.60
CA SER A 266 -37.12 -26.96 13.35
C SER A 266 -36.03 -28.00 13.05
N LEU A 267 -34.86 -27.58 12.54
CA LEU A 267 -33.71 -28.47 12.32
C LEU A 267 -33.09 -29.00 13.62
N PHE A 268 -33.36 -28.34 14.75
CA PHE A 268 -32.83 -28.73 16.07
C PHE A 268 -33.92 -29.31 16.98
N ASP A 269 -35.02 -29.80 16.40
CA ASP A 269 -36.21 -30.31 17.11
C ASP A 269 -36.85 -29.30 18.10
N PHE A 270 -36.66 -28.00 17.83
CA PHE A 270 -37.19 -26.96 18.69
C PHE A 270 -38.71 -26.81 18.45
N LYS A 271 -39.52 -27.04 19.48
CA LYS A 271 -40.98 -26.77 19.44
C LYS A 271 -41.26 -25.26 19.58
N THR A 272 -40.75 -24.45 18.65
CA THR A 272 -40.80 -22.97 18.70
C THR A 272 -41.78 -22.30 17.75
N SER A 273 -42.36 -23.00 16.77
CA SER A 273 -43.30 -22.39 15.80
C SER A 273 -44.45 -21.65 16.49
N THR A 274 -45.01 -22.24 17.56
CA THR A 274 -46.07 -21.64 18.39
C THR A 274 -45.59 -20.48 19.28
N LYS A 275 -44.30 -20.42 19.64
CA LYS A 275 -43.70 -19.33 20.45
C LYS A 275 -43.25 -18.13 19.60
N LEU A 276 -42.89 -18.35 18.33
CA LEU A 276 -42.55 -17.29 17.38
C LEU A 276 -43.77 -16.74 16.63
N GLY A 277 -44.97 -17.27 16.88
CA GLY A 277 -46.21 -16.83 16.24
C GLY A 277 -46.30 -17.16 14.74
N THR A 278 -45.64 -18.24 14.30
CA THR A 278 -45.58 -18.62 12.88
C THR A 278 -46.31 -19.93 12.60
N ASP A 279 -47.23 -19.88 11.64
CA ASP A 279 -47.97 -21.07 11.17
C ASP A 279 -47.10 -21.93 10.25
N GLN A 280 -47.32 -23.25 10.27
CA GLN A 280 -46.60 -24.21 9.41
C GLN A 280 -46.68 -23.84 7.92
N LYS A 281 -47.82 -23.30 7.48
CA LYS A 281 -48.03 -22.83 6.11
C LYS A 281 -47.08 -21.70 5.71
N MET A 282 -46.71 -20.81 6.64
CA MET A 282 -45.77 -19.72 6.37
C MET A 282 -44.35 -20.26 6.17
N VAL A 283 -43.94 -21.25 6.96
CA VAL A 283 -42.64 -21.91 6.84
C VAL A 283 -42.53 -22.67 5.52
N GLU A 284 -43.58 -23.38 5.11
CA GLU A 284 -43.65 -24.04 3.80
C GLU A 284 -43.59 -23.04 2.64
N ALA A 285 -44.34 -21.94 2.73
CA ALA A 285 -44.28 -20.87 1.75
C ALA A 285 -42.88 -20.24 1.65
N TYR A 286 -42.20 -20.03 2.78
CA TYR A 286 -40.80 -19.58 2.80
C TYR A 286 -39.86 -20.59 2.13
N ASN A 287 -39.91 -21.86 2.54
CA ASN A 287 -39.05 -22.91 2.01
C ASN A 287 -39.23 -23.09 0.49
N SER A 288 -40.43 -22.87 -0.05
CA SER A 288 -40.68 -22.90 -1.50
C SER A 288 -39.95 -21.80 -2.29
N LYS A 289 -39.53 -20.71 -1.63
CA LYS A 289 -38.78 -19.59 -2.23
C LYS A 289 -37.26 -19.73 -2.05
N VAL A 290 -36.77 -20.76 -1.35
CA VAL A 290 -35.33 -20.99 -1.16
C VAL A 290 -34.76 -21.67 -2.40
N ALA A 291 -33.84 -20.99 -3.09
CA ALA A 291 -33.17 -21.52 -4.27
C ALA A 291 -31.94 -22.37 -3.90
N SER A 292 -31.17 -21.93 -2.90
CA SER A 292 -30.03 -22.69 -2.38
C SER A 292 -29.83 -22.41 -0.88
N SER A 293 -29.19 -23.34 -0.18
CA SER A 293 -28.98 -23.26 1.26
C SER A 293 -27.62 -23.82 1.65
N PHE A 294 -26.96 -23.17 2.60
CA PHE A 294 -25.66 -23.59 3.14
C PHE A 294 -25.67 -23.48 4.67
N ILE A 295 -25.06 -24.45 5.34
CA ILE A 295 -24.91 -24.44 6.80
C ILE A 295 -23.44 -24.26 7.15
N LEU A 296 -23.15 -23.30 8.02
CA LEU A 296 -21.84 -23.02 8.58
C LEU A 296 -21.86 -23.27 10.08
N SER A 297 -20.83 -23.93 10.59
CA SER A 297 -20.65 -24.17 12.02
C SER A 297 -19.23 -23.79 12.43
N TYR A 298 -19.14 -22.94 13.45
CA TYR A 298 -17.89 -22.52 14.05
C TYR A 298 -17.88 -22.94 15.52
N GLY A 299 -16.98 -23.85 15.87
CA GLY A 299 -16.90 -24.44 17.21
C GLY A 299 -18.02 -25.45 17.48
N GLY A 300 -17.90 -26.12 18.63
CA GLY A 300 -18.75 -27.26 18.97
C GLY A 300 -18.36 -28.56 18.23
N PRO A 301 -19.12 -29.64 18.44
CA PRO A 301 -18.90 -30.92 17.74
C PRO A 301 -19.22 -30.81 16.24
N SER A 302 -18.62 -31.67 15.42
CA SER A 302 -18.94 -31.76 13.99
C SER A 302 -20.41 -32.12 13.78
N LEU A 303 -21.17 -31.25 13.12
CA LEU A 303 -22.59 -31.46 12.86
C LEU A 303 -22.80 -32.23 11.55
N LYS A 304 -23.57 -33.32 11.61
CA LYS A 304 -24.18 -33.94 10.42
C LYS A 304 -25.61 -33.41 10.29
N ALA A 305 -26.02 -33.13 9.06
CA ALA A 305 -27.35 -32.55 8.81
C ALA A 305 -28.51 -33.45 9.30
N SER A 306 -28.31 -34.77 9.40
CA SER A 306 -29.31 -35.74 9.90
C SER A 306 -29.41 -35.80 11.43
N ASP A 307 -28.40 -35.32 12.15
CA ASP A 307 -28.21 -35.59 13.59
C ASP A 307 -28.20 -34.28 14.41
N MET A 308 -28.84 -33.21 13.91
CA MET A 308 -28.81 -31.90 14.54
C MET A 308 -29.67 -31.86 15.82
N ASN A 309 -29.05 -32.08 16.98
CA ASN A 309 -29.67 -31.94 18.29
C ASN A 309 -29.00 -30.84 19.12
N LEU A 310 -29.78 -29.84 19.54
CA LEU A 310 -29.27 -28.69 20.31
C LEU A 310 -28.60 -29.12 21.63
N THR A 311 -29.21 -30.08 22.35
CA THR A 311 -28.72 -30.52 23.66
C THR A 311 -27.37 -31.24 23.52
N GLU A 312 -27.19 -31.98 22.43
CA GLU A 312 -25.93 -32.66 22.13
C GLU A 312 -24.85 -31.66 21.69
N TRP A 313 -25.22 -30.67 20.88
CA TRP A 313 -24.33 -29.59 20.46
C TRP A 313 -23.84 -28.76 21.67
N GLU A 314 -24.72 -28.41 22.60
CA GLU A 314 -24.39 -27.64 23.81
C GLU A 314 -23.45 -28.40 24.77
N ARG A 315 -23.69 -29.70 25.01
CA ARG A 315 -22.88 -30.51 25.95
C ARG A 315 -21.40 -30.56 25.58
N ASN A 316 -21.08 -30.59 24.29
CA ASN A 316 -19.71 -30.75 23.81
C ASN A 316 -19.02 -29.41 23.48
N LEU A 317 -19.66 -28.27 23.76
CA LEU A 317 -19.14 -26.96 23.40
C LEU A 317 -17.90 -26.56 24.20
N ALA A 318 -17.88 -26.89 25.49
CA ALA A 318 -16.87 -26.44 26.46
C ALA A 318 -15.42 -26.73 26.02
N ASN A 319 -15.21 -27.82 25.29
CA ASN A 319 -13.90 -28.25 24.80
C ASN A 319 -13.58 -27.78 23.36
N HIS A 320 -14.54 -27.17 22.67
CA HIS A 320 -14.47 -26.80 21.26
C HIS A 320 -14.86 -25.34 21.03
N LEU A 321 -14.53 -24.48 21.98
CA LEU A 321 -14.75 -23.03 21.85
C LEU A 321 -13.86 -22.49 20.72
N VAL A 322 -14.41 -21.50 20.00
CA VAL A 322 -13.69 -20.73 18.99
C VAL A 322 -13.99 -19.25 19.15
N ALA A 323 -13.24 -18.39 18.46
CA ALA A 323 -13.57 -16.97 18.41
C ALA A 323 -14.78 -16.72 17.49
N VAL A 324 -15.91 -16.39 18.10
CA VAL A 324 -17.20 -16.10 17.44
C VAL A 324 -17.42 -14.62 17.17
N ASP A 325 -16.61 -13.75 17.77
CA ASP A 325 -16.47 -12.36 17.37
C ASP A 325 -15.08 -11.85 17.74
N ARG A 326 -14.62 -10.82 17.05
CA ARG A 326 -13.30 -10.22 17.24
C ARG A 326 -13.45 -8.71 17.26
N ARG A 327 -12.71 -8.06 18.16
CA ARG A 327 -12.56 -6.61 18.20
C ARG A 327 -11.09 -6.28 18.01
N GLY A 328 -10.83 -5.20 17.30
CA GLY A 328 -9.47 -4.79 16.98
C GLY A 328 -9.35 -3.31 16.76
N ARG A 329 -8.13 -2.92 16.39
CA ARG A 329 -7.77 -1.59 15.93
C ARG A 329 -6.77 -1.73 14.78
N PRO A 330 -6.62 -0.71 13.93
CA PRO A 330 -5.61 -0.71 12.88
C PRO A 330 -4.22 -1.01 13.41
N ILE A 331 -3.41 -1.74 12.64
CA ILE A 331 -2.09 -2.22 13.08
C ILE A 331 -1.11 -1.08 13.37
N TYR A 332 -1.23 0.04 12.67
CA TYR A 332 -0.39 1.21 12.88
C TYR A 332 -0.64 1.92 14.21
N ASP A 333 -1.77 1.66 14.90
CA ASP A 333 -2.04 2.21 16.23
C ASP A 333 -1.20 1.54 17.33
N LEU A 334 -0.55 0.40 17.03
CA LEU A 334 0.42 -0.23 17.93
C LEU A 334 1.75 0.52 17.99
N ILE A 335 2.03 1.35 16.99
CA ILE A 335 3.31 2.03 16.83
C ILE A 335 3.25 3.32 17.66
N THR A 336 3.81 3.26 18.86
CA THR A 336 3.83 4.38 19.80
C THR A 336 5.21 4.53 20.43
N PRO A 337 5.60 5.74 20.89
CA PRO A 337 6.90 5.93 21.54
C PRO A 337 7.09 5.06 22.78
N ARG A 338 5.99 4.63 23.42
CA ARG A 338 6.02 3.69 24.56
C ARG A 338 6.29 2.25 24.13
N ALA A 339 5.76 1.82 22.99
CA ALA A 339 5.95 0.47 22.47
C ALA A 339 7.31 0.27 21.81
N LEU A 340 7.92 1.36 21.32
CA LEU A 340 9.23 1.39 20.65
C LEU A 340 10.11 2.49 21.27
N PRO A 341 10.59 2.31 22.51
CA PRO A 341 11.40 3.30 23.21
C PRO A 341 12.77 3.55 22.55
N GLU A 342 13.19 2.71 21.62
CA GLU A 342 14.46 2.83 20.89
C GLU A 342 14.40 3.92 19.81
N LEU A 343 13.21 4.41 19.48
CA LEU A 343 12.99 5.40 18.44
C LEU A 343 12.71 6.78 19.02
N SER A 344 13.09 7.82 18.29
CA SER A 344 12.60 9.16 18.58
C SER A 344 11.10 9.27 18.33
N GLU A 345 10.44 10.22 19.00
CA GLU A 345 9.00 10.46 18.82
C GLU A 345 8.66 10.80 17.35
N SER A 346 9.47 11.67 16.71
CA SER A 346 9.28 12.03 15.31
C SER A 346 9.45 10.84 14.35
N LEU A 347 10.44 9.97 14.60
CA LEU A 347 10.66 8.78 13.79
C LEU A 347 9.54 7.75 13.99
N THR A 348 9.01 7.64 15.21
CA THR A 348 7.88 6.76 15.53
C THR A 348 6.62 7.16 14.78
N PHE A 349 6.30 8.46 14.72
CA PHE A 349 5.16 8.94 13.95
C PHE A 349 5.34 8.74 12.43
N ARG A 350 6.56 8.96 11.91
CA ARG A 350 6.89 8.68 10.50
C ARG A 350 6.73 7.19 10.17
N LEU A 351 7.16 6.30 11.07
CA LEU A 351 6.96 4.86 10.95
C LEU A 351 5.47 4.50 10.93
N ALA A 352 4.68 5.04 11.86
CA ALA A 352 3.24 4.82 11.90
C ALA A 352 2.55 5.29 10.60
N ALA A 353 2.94 6.46 10.08
CA ALA A 353 2.44 6.98 8.81
C ALA A 353 2.81 6.09 7.61
N ALA A 354 4.03 5.56 7.57
CA ALA A 354 4.47 4.64 6.51
C ALA A 354 3.67 3.33 6.51
N VAL A 355 3.43 2.73 7.68
CA VAL A 355 2.59 1.53 7.80
C VAL A 355 1.12 1.83 7.49
N LYS A 356 0.60 2.99 7.92
CA LYS A 356 -0.75 3.44 7.55
C LYS A 356 -0.90 3.59 6.03
N ALA A 357 0.09 4.15 5.35
CA ALA A 357 0.10 4.27 3.89
C ALA A 357 0.03 2.89 3.21
N ALA A 358 0.78 1.90 3.70
CA ALA A 358 0.72 0.53 3.19
C ALA A 358 -0.67 -0.12 3.37
N VAL A 359 -1.29 0.08 4.54
CA VAL A 359 -2.66 -0.40 4.79
C VAL A 359 -3.65 0.26 3.83
N VAL A 360 -3.60 1.58 3.67
CA VAL A 360 -4.47 2.33 2.75
C VAL A 360 -4.32 1.83 1.31
N ARG A 361 -3.09 1.64 0.82
CA ARG A 361 -2.83 1.08 -0.52
C ARG A 361 -3.45 -0.30 -0.70
N TYR A 362 -3.36 -1.17 0.30
CA TYR A 362 -3.96 -2.51 0.25
C TYR A 362 -5.49 -2.46 0.14
N TYR A 363 -6.14 -1.52 0.83
CA TYR A 363 -7.57 -1.29 0.71
C TYR A 363 -7.95 -0.73 -0.67
N GLU A 364 -7.26 0.33 -1.12
CA GLU A 364 -7.47 0.93 -2.45
C GLU A 364 -7.30 -0.09 -3.58
N ALA A 365 -6.32 -0.99 -3.45
CA ALA A 365 -6.09 -2.08 -4.41
C ALA A 365 -7.24 -3.07 -4.55
N ASN A 366 -8.08 -3.16 -3.53
CA ASN A 366 -9.12 -4.17 -3.44
C ASN A 366 -10.54 -3.56 -3.43
N SER A 367 -10.64 -2.23 -3.47
CA SER A 367 -11.87 -1.47 -3.70
C SER A 367 -12.21 -1.42 -5.19
N LEU A 368 -13.31 -2.06 -5.57
CA LEU A 368 -13.88 -2.06 -6.91
C LEU A 368 -15.12 -1.16 -6.91
N ILE A 369 -15.04 -0.05 -7.63
CA ILE A 369 -16.05 1.01 -7.65
C ILE A 369 -17.02 0.77 -8.81
N GLY A 370 -18.28 0.48 -8.50
CA GLY A 370 -19.28 0.25 -9.53
C GLY A 370 -20.69 0.31 -8.96
N CYS A 371 -21.67 0.03 -9.81
CA CYS A 371 -23.06 0.08 -9.42
C CYS A 371 -23.47 -1.19 -8.69
N LEU A 372 -23.95 -1.00 -7.46
CA LEU A 372 -24.28 -2.11 -6.55
C LEU A 372 -25.75 -2.53 -6.64
N ASP A 373 -26.61 -1.80 -7.36
CA ASP A 373 -28.02 -2.14 -7.48
C ASP A 373 -28.23 -3.18 -8.60
N PRO A 374 -28.65 -4.42 -8.28
CA PRO A 374 -28.90 -5.45 -9.29
C PRO A 374 -30.05 -5.12 -10.25
N ALA A 375 -30.92 -4.16 -9.90
CA ALA A 375 -31.97 -3.69 -10.80
C ALA A 375 -31.46 -2.72 -11.88
N SER A 376 -30.29 -2.10 -11.67
CA SER A 376 -29.71 -1.13 -12.61
C SER A 376 -29.13 -1.82 -13.84
N THR A 377 -29.31 -1.20 -15.01
CA THR A 377 -28.67 -1.64 -16.26
C THR A 377 -27.13 -1.56 -16.21
N ALA A 378 -26.60 -0.70 -15.34
CA ALA A 378 -25.17 -0.51 -15.11
C ALA A 378 -24.61 -1.36 -13.95
N TYR A 379 -25.41 -2.30 -13.39
CA TYR A 379 -24.99 -3.17 -12.30
C TYR A 379 -23.64 -3.82 -12.58
N ASP A 380 -22.75 -3.76 -11.60
CA ASP A 380 -21.46 -4.43 -11.62
C ASP A 380 -21.41 -5.47 -10.50
N SER A 381 -21.53 -6.74 -10.88
CA SER A 381 -21.54 -7.87 -9.94
C SER A 381 -20.22 -8.09 -9.18
N ASP A 382 -19.13 -7.45 -9.62
CA ASP A 382 -17.83 -7.50 -8.96
C ASP A 382 -17.59 -6.26 -8.07
N ALA A 383 -18.38 -5.21 -8.21
CA ALA A 383 -18.22 -3.98 -7.44
C ALA A 383 -18.60 -4.19 -5.97
N ASN A 384 -17.77 -3.63 -5.08
CA ASN A 384 -18.02 -3.65 -3.63
C ASN A 384 -18.08 -2.25 -3.02
N VAL A 385 -17.73 -1.23 -3.79
CA VAL A 385 -17.87 0.18 -3.44
C VAL A 385 -18.86 0.80 -4.41
N ALA A 386 -19.86 1.51 -3.88
CA ALA A 386 -20.83 2.19 -4.71
C ALA A 386 -20.15 3.29 -5.53
N ALA A 387 -20.42 3.31 -6.84
CA ALA A 387 -20.12 4.45 -7.68
C ALA A 387 -21.02 5.64 -7.33
N ASP A 388 -20.52 6.86 -7.56
CA ASP A 388 -21.24 8.10 -7.24
C ASP A 388 -22.55 8.25 -8.04
N ASN A 389 -22.60 7.77 -9.29
CA ASN A 389 -23.76 7.84 -10.18
C ASN A 389 -24.05 6.46 -10.78
N CYS A 390 -25.25 5.94 -10.54
CA CYS A 390 -25.72 4.64 -11.06
C CYS A 390 -27.09 4.70 -11.74
N ASP A 391 -27.58 5.91 -12.00
CA ASP A 391 -28.87 6.12 -12.64
C ASP A 391 -28.89 5.45 -14.02
N ASP A 392 -30.04 4.89 -14.38
CA ASP A 392 -30.33 4.31 -15.69
C ASP A 392 -30.31 5.40 -16.77
N PHE A 393 -29.11 5.82 -17.16
CA PHE A 393 -28.94 6.53 -18.41
C PHE A 393 -29.00 5.49 -19.52
N PRO A 394 -29.93 5.60 -20.48
CA PRO A 394 -29.87 4.77 -21.67
C PRO A 394 -28.49 4.98 -22.29
N TYR A 395 -27.65 3.95 -22.22
CA TYR A 395 -26.38 3.92 -22.90
C TYR A 395 -26.67 4.11 -24.38
N GLN A 396 -26.50 5.34 -24.87
CA GLN A 396 -26.38 5.57 -26.30
C GLN A 396 -24.98 5.08 -26.65
N ASP A 397 -24.94 3.88 -27.20
CA ASP A 397 -23.73 3.31 -27.73
C ASP A 397 -23.22 4.18 -28.89
N GLN A 398 -22.35 5.14 -28.57
CA GLN A 398 -21.68 5.98 -29.56
C GLN A 398 -20.81 5.16 -30.51
N THR A 399 -20.60 3.85 -30.25
CA THR A 399 -19.90 2.96 -31.19
C THR A 399 -20.84 2.30 -32.22
N THR A 400 -22.17 2.32 -31.99
CA THR A 400 -23.15 1.77 -32.95
C THR A 400 -23.75 2.82 -33.87
N ASP A 401 -23.82 4.09 -33.46
CA ASP A 401 -24.51 5.14 -34.23
C ASP A 401 -23.58 6.21 -34.81
N VAL A 402 -22.25 6.03 -34.74
CA VAL A 402 -21.32 6.97 -35.35
C VAL A 402 -20.50 6.28 -36.44
N GLN A 403 -21.08 6.21 -37.65
CA GLN A 403 -20.35 5.98 -38.90
C GLN A 403 -19.42 7.17 -39.27
N GLY A 404 -18.66 7.72 -38.31
CA GLY A 404 -17.74 8.84 -38.56
C GLY A 404 -17.26 9.64 -37.35
N GLY A 405 -17.18 9.02 -36.16
CA GLY A 405 -16.84 9.70 -34.90
C GLY A 405 -15.41 9.46 -34.49
N GLN A 406 -14.71 10.51 -34.05
CA GLN A 406 -13.37 10.39 -33.49
C GLN A 406 -13.43 9.60 -32.17
N LEU A 407 -12.66 8.51 -32.07
CA LEU A 407 -12.61 7.72 -30.85
C LEU A 407 -11.96 8.52 -29.69
N PRO A 408 -12.38 8.28 -28.44
CA PRO A 408 -11.91 9.06 -27.29
C PRO A 408 -10.44 8.85 -26.90
N LEU A 409 -9.79 7.81 -27.45
CA LEU A 409 -8.42 7.39 -27.10
C LEU A 409 -7.45 7.65 -28.26
N GLY A 410 -6.48 8.55 -28.06
CA GLY A 410 -5.45 8.90 -29.03
C GLY A 410 -4.13 8.14 -28.89
N GLY A 411 -4.12 7.08 -28.07
CA GLY A 411 -2.94 6.26 -27.76
C GLY A 411 -2.30 6.60 -26.41
N VAL A 412 -1.19 5.92 -26.11
CA VAL A 412 -0.41 6.12 -24.89
C VAL A 412 1.08 6.14 -25.21
N TYR A 413 1.88 6.83 -24.39
CA TYR A 413 3.32 6.89 -24.55
C TYR A 413 4.03 7.13 -23.22
N THR A 414 5.32 6.78 -23.20
CA THR A 414 6.20 6.95 -22.03
C THR A 414 7.41 7.77 -22.43
N THR A 415 7.69 8.83 -21.68
CA THR A 415 8.93 9.63 -21.79
C THR A 415 9.94 9.17 -20.74
N CYS A 416 11.22 9.35 -21.03
CA CYS A 416 12.31 9.06 -20.09
C CYS A 416 13.26 10.26 -20.00
N LYS A 417 13.64 10.62 -18.77
CA LYS A 417 14.65 11.62 -18.47
C LYS A 417 15.84 10.92 -17.80
N GLY A 418 17.03 11.05 -18.37
CA GLY A 418 18.25 10.42 -17.88
C GLY A 418 19.24 10.13 -19.02
N PRO A 419 20.32 9.39 -18.75
CA PRO A 419 21.28 8.93 -19.74
C PRO A 419 20.62 8.10 -20.86
N SER A 420 21.11 8.25 -22.10
CA SER A 420 20.49 7.64 -23.29
C SER A 420 20.58 6.12 -23.29
N ASP A 421 21.67 5.56 -22.76
CA ASP A 421 21.89 4.13 -22.56
C ASP A 421 20.84 3.54 -21.60
N LEU A 422 20.58 4.20 -20.46
CA LEU A 422 19.57 3.78 -19.49
C LEU A 422 18.13 3.98 -19.98
N CYS A 423 17.86 5.09 -20.68
CA CYS A 423 16.52 5.42 -21.17
C CYS A 423 16.07 4.62 -22.40
N SER A 424 17.00 4.13 -23.22
CA SER A 424 16.72 3.44 -24.49
C SER A 424 15.70 2.30 -24.36
N ARG A 425 15.72 1.57 -23.24
CA ARG A 425 14.83 0.42 -22.97
C ARG A 425 13.48 0.78 -22.35
N HIS A 426 13.28 2.05 -22.00
CA HIS A 426 12.13 2.49 -21.21
C HIS A 426 11.24 3.50 -21.94
N ILE A 427 11.69 4.03 -23.07
CA ILE A 427 10.89 4.91 -23.93
C ILE A 427 9.91 4.05 -24.73
N ALA A 428 8.63 4.41 -24.69
CA ALA A 428 7.59 3.80 -25.48
C ALA A 428 6.87 4.90 -26.27
N PRO A 429 7.10 5.04 -27.59
CA PRO A 429 6.46 6.08 -28.40
C PRO A 429 4.96 5.79 -28.59
N ASN A 430 4.19 6.81 -28.94
CA ASN A 430 2.79 6.62 -29.30
C ASN A 430 2.71 5.97 -30.69
N LEU A 431 1.95 4.87 -30.82
CA LEU A 431 1.75 4.15 -32.08
C LEU A 431 1.23 5.05 -33.21
N ALA A 432 0.47 6.11 -32.91
CA ALA A 432 -0.07 7.01 -33.93
C ALA A 432 0.95 8.03 -34.47
N THR A 433 1.88 8.51 -33.63
CA THR A 433 2.81 9.58 -34.01
C THR A 433 4.24 9.10 -34.22
N GLY A 434 4.58 7.90 -33.75
CA GLY A 434 5.95 7.38 -33.67
C GLY A 434 6.84 8.13 -32.67
N ASN A 435 6.29 9.13 -31.97
CA ASN A 435 7.01 10.02 -31.06
C ASN A 435 6.35 10.03 -29.68
N THR A 436 6.99 10.67 -28.69
CA THR A 436 6.43 10.85 -27.34
C THR A 436 5.51 12.06 -27.27
N SER A 437 4.52 12.13 -28.16
CA SER A 437 3.53 13.21 -28.24
C SER A 437 2.16 12.71 -28.66
N CYS A 438 1.11 13.43 -28.27
CA CYS A 438 -0.25 13.13 -28.70
C CYS A 438 -0.51 13.56 -30.15
N PRO A 439 -1.37 12.82 -30.88
CA PRO A 439 -1.85 13.23 -32.19
C PRO A 439 -2.72 14.49 -32.10
N ARG A 440 -2.94 15.16 -33.23
CA ARG A 440 -3.79 16.37 -33.30
C ARG A 440 -5.22 16.06 -32.85
N GLY A 441 -5.82 16.97 -32.09
CA GLY A 441 -7.15 16.78 -31.48
C GLY A 441 -7.15 16.01 -30.16
N PHE A 442 -5.97 15.59 -29.67
CA PHE A 442 -5.82 14.95 -28.37
C PHE A 442 -4.86 15.73 -27.48
N MET A 443 -5.10 15.69 -26.18
CA MET A 443 -4.26 16.29 -25.16
C MET A 443 -3.59 15.23 -24.27
N PRO A 444 -2.37 15.47 -23.79
CA PRO A 444 -1.68 14.54 -22.90
C PRO A 444 -2.21 14.62 -21.46
N VAL A 445 -2.47 13.47 -20.86
CA VAL A 445 -2.89 13.36 -19.46
C VAL A 445 -1.97 12.36 -18.75
N GLY A 446 -1.46 12.75 -17.58
CA GLY A 446 -0.56 11.91 -16.78
C GLY A 446 -1.22 10.60 -16.35
N LEU A 447 -0.59 9.47 -16.67
CA LEU A 447 -1.08 8.14 -16.32
C LEU A 447 -0.34 7.56 -15.11
N LEU A 448 0.97 7.78 -15.02
CA LEU A 448 1.77 7.33 -13.88
C LEU A 448 2.61 8.47 -13.29
N PRO A 449 2.84 8.46 -11.96
CA PRO A 449 3.84 9.33 -11.35
C PRO A 449 5.24 9.05 -11.92
N PRO A 450 6.18 10.00 -11.80
CA PRO A 450 7.58 9.76 -12.18
C PRO A 450 8.14 8.52 -11.48
N GLN A 451 8.66 7.56 -12.25
CA GLN A 451 9.19 6.29 -11.75
C GLN A 451 10.70 6.22 -11.97
N VAL A 452 11.46 5.85 -10.94
CA VAL A 452 12.88 5.51 -11.09
C VAL A 452 12.98 4.08 -11.63
N ARG A 453 13.58 3.91 -12.81
CA ARG A 453 13.64 2.62 -13.51
C ARG A 453 14.93 1.88 -13.23
N SER A 454 16.03 2.51 -13.60
CA SER A 454 17.37 1.96 -13.55
C SER A 454 18.33 3.07 -13.16
N CYS A 455 19.37 2.70 -12.43
CA CYS A 455 20.41 3.58 -11.97
C CYS A 455 21.76 2.97 -12.31
N ALA A 456 22.70 3.79 -12.76
CA ALA A 456 24.09 3.42 -12.97
C ALA A 456 25.01 4.44 -12.29
N VAL A 457 26.24 4.01 -12.05
CA VAL A 457 27.30 4.88 -11.53
C VAL A 457 28.25 5.18 -12.68
N ALA A 458 28.34 6.45 -13.07
CA ALA A 458 29.28 6.94 -14.07
C ALA A 458 30.49 7.54 -13.33
N CYS A 459 31.64 6.90 -13.46
CA CYS A 459 32.89 7.37 -12.86
C CYS A 459 33.76 8.06 -13.92
N GLN A 460 34.20 9.28 -13.62
CA GLN A 460 35.17 9.99 -14.44
C GLN A 460 36.55 9.89 -13.79
N ASP A 461 37.50 9.29 -14.50
CA ASP A 461 38.89 9.18 -14.06
C ASP A 461 39.52 10.57 -13.96
N ARG A 462 40.09 10.86 -12.78
CA ARG A 462 40.92 12.05 -12.54
C ARG A 462 42.39 11.70 -12.66
N LYS A 463 43.24 12.74 -12.73
CA LYS A 463 44.71 12.58 -12.85
C LYS A 463 45.26 11.67 -11.74
N VAL A 464 46.40 11.04 -12.03
CA VAL A 464 47.17 10.18 -11.11
C VAL A 464 47.22 10.85 -9.72
N PHE A 465 46.80 10.13 -8.67
CA PHE A 465 46.65 10.54 -7.25
C PHE A 465 45.30 11.14 -6.78
N GLN A 466 44.24 11.17 -7.60
CA GLN A 466 42.88 11.52 -7.13
C GLN A 466 41.91 10.35 -7.29
N GLU A 467 41.01 10.18 -6.31
CA GLU A 467 39.90 9.23 -6.42
C GLU A 467 38.98 9.60 -7.60
N PRO A 468 38.47 8.61 -8.36
CA PRO A 468 37.57 8.84 -9.47
C PRO A 468 36.28 9.51 -8.97
N LEU A 469 35.81 10.53 -9.70
CA LEU A 469 34.54 11.19 -9.37
C LEU A 469 33.40 10.35 -9.95
N CYS A 470 32.66 9.67 -9.07
CA CYS A 470 31.54 8.82 -9.45
C CYS A 470 30.20 9.53 -9.22
N VAL A 471 29.44 9.75 -10.30
CA VAL A 471 28.10 10.34 -10.28
C VAL A 471 27.06 9.23 -10.46
N HIS A 472 25.96 9.30 -9.71
CA HIS A 472 24.83 8.40 -9.90
C HIS A 472 23.87 9.02 -10.91
N GLU A 473 23.58 8.28 -11.97
CA GLU A 473 22.66 8.71 -12.99
C GLU A 473 21.53 7.69 -13.10
N CYS A 474 20.29 8.16 -13.19
CA CYS A 474 19.12 7.29 -13.24
C CYS A 474 18.16 7.69 -14.35
N ALA A 475 17.52 6.68 -14.92
CA ALA A 475 16.41 6.83 -15.85
C ALA A 475 15.11 7.00 -15.07
N VAL A 476 14.47 8.17 -15.24
CA VAL A 476 13.16 8.47 -14.67
C VAL A 476 12.11 8.52 -15.77
N THR A 477 11.10 7.67 -15.70
CA THR A 477 10.03 7.59 -16.70
C THR A 477 8.75 8.30 -16.26
N ARG A 478 8.03 8.88 -17.22
CA ARG A 478 6.66 9.39 -17.05
C ARG A 478 5.77 8.83 -18.14
N ALA A 479 4.61 8.31 -17.75
CA ALA A 479 3.64 7.75 -18.70
C ALA A 479 2.44 8.68 -18.88
N PHE A 480 1.96 8.78 -20.11
CA PHE A 480 0.84 9.62 -20.50
C PHE A 480 -0.14 8.86 -21.39
N TRP A 481 -1.41 9.19 -21.29
CA TRP A 481 -2.43 8.80 -22.26
C TRP A 481 -2.98 10.03 -22.98
N CYS A 482 -3.39 9.85 -24.22
CA CYS A 482 -3.92 10.92 -25.06
C CYS A 482 -5.44 10.88 -25.00
N ALA A 483 -6.03 11.83 -24.29
CA ALA A 483 -7.47 12.00 -24.19
C ALA A 483 -7.96 12.97 -25.26
N LEU A 484 -9.17 12.74 -25.79
CA LEU A 484 -9.81 13.66 -26.72
C LEU A 484 -9.88 15.06 -26.09
N ASP A 485 -9.39 16.07 -26.81
CA ASP A 485 -9.38 17.44 -26.30
C ASP A 485 -10.81 18.05 -26.40
N PRO A 486 -11.44 18.41 -25.26
CA PRO A 486 -12.79 18.97 -25.27
C PRO A 486 -12.87 20.37 -25.90
N SER A 487 -11.74 21.04 -26.14
CA SER A 487 -11.69 22.43 -26.60
C SER A 487 -11.59 22.56 -28.13
N THR A 488 -11.17 21.50 -28.82
CA THR A 488 -11.03 21.43 -30.29
C THR A 488 -12.34 20.99 -30.95
N GLU A 489 -12.78 21.71 -31.99
CA GLU A 489 -13.91 21.28 -32.81
C GLU A 489 -13.48 20.07 -33.66
N THR A 490 -14.22 18.96 -33.52
CA THR A 490 -13.97 17.73 -34.27
C THR A 490 -14.35 17.94 -35.73
N ASP A 491 -13.36 18.08 -36.62
CA ASP A 491 -13.59 17.89 -38.06
C ASP A 491 -13.96 16.42 -38.26
N GLY A 492 -15.24 16.14 -38.52
CA GLY A 492 -15.83 14.79 -38.64
C GLY A 492 -15.35 13.97 -39.85
N LYS A 493 -14.11 14.18 -40.29
CA LYS A 493 -13.50 13.55 -41.47
C LYS A 493 -12.23 12.76 -41.19
N ASN A 494 -11.77 12.66 -39.93
CA ASN A 494 -10.59 11.87 -39.58
C ASN A 494 -10.88 10.87 -38.44
N GLU A 495 -10.84 9.58 -38.75
CA GLU A 495 -10.89 8.45 -37.80
C GLU A 495 -9.58 8.31 -37.02
N LEU A 496 -9.10 9.38 -36.39
CA LEU A 496 -7.89 9.34 -35.58
C LEU A 496 -8.26 8.86 -34.18
N GLY A 497 -8.04 7.59 -33.89
CA GLY A 497 -8.10 7.04 -32.54
C GLY A 497 -7.96 5.51 -32.51
N PHE A 498 -7.74 4.97 -31.31
CA PHE A 498 -7.48 3.54 -31.11
C PHE A 498 -8.68 2.81 -30.53
N LEU A 499 -8.95 1.63 -31.06
CA LEU A 499 -9.79 0.64 -30.39
C LEU A 499 -9.08 0.14 -29.14
N PHE A 500 -9.83 0.03 -28.04
CA PHE A 500 -9.32 -0.45 -26.76
C PHE A 500 -9.66 -1.93 -26.57
N GLY A 501 -8.65 -2.78 -26.46
CA GLY A 501 -8.78 -4.24 -26.36
C GLY A 501 -8.57 -4.78 -24.94
N GLY A 502 -8.66 -3.92 -23.93
CA GLY A 502 -8.42 -4.25 -22.53
C GLY A 502 -6.97 -4.08 -22.08
N ILE A 503 -6.74 -4.43 -20.82
CA ILE A 503 -5.46 -4.25 -20.11
C ILE A 503 -5.15 -5.54 -19.38
N TYR A 504 -3.87 -5.90 -19.35
CA TYR A 504 -3.36 -6.97 -18.51
C TYR A 504 -2.03 -6.60 -17.90
N THR A 505 -1.63 -7.35 -16.89
CA THR A 505 -0.31 -7.26 -16.27
C THR A 505 0.32 -8.64 -16.18
N ASP A 506 1.52 -8.71 -15.60
CA ASP A 506 2.18 -9.96 -15.21
C ASP A 506 1.39 -10.81 -14.19
N THR A 507 0.38 -10.24 -13.54
CA THR A 507 -0.45 -10.91 -12.52
C THR A 507 -1.94 -10.90 -12.84
N THR A 508 -2.42 -9.91 -13.61
CA THR A 508 -3.83 -9.77 -14.00
C THR A 508 -4.02 -10.17 -15.45
N MET A 509 -5.01 -11.01 -15.73
CA MET A 509 -5.36 -11.41 -17.10
C MET A 509 -6.25 -10.36 -17.77
N ASN A 510 -6.16 -10.26 -19.10
CA ASN A 510 -7.07 -9.45 -19.89
C ASN A 510 -8.47 -10.09 -19.84
N PRO A 511 -9.52 -9.35 -19.44
CA PRO A 511 -10.86 -9.91 -19.32
C PRO A 511 -11.45 -10.40 -20.66
N ILE A 512 -10.96 -9.90 -21.81
CA ILE A 512 -11.45 -10.32 -23.14
C ILE A 512 -10.87 -11.68 -23.54
N THR A 513 -9.56 -11.86 -23.39
CA THR A 513 -8.86 -13.10 -23.80
C THR A 513 -8.81 -14.15 -22.70
N LYS A 514 -9.09 -13.75 -21.45
CA LYS A 514 -8.87 -14.57 -20.23
C LYS A 514 -7.43 -15.10 -20.11
N ALA A 515 -6.48 -14.37 -20.70
CA ALA A 515 -5.07 -14.68 -20.70
C ALA A 515 -4.24 -13.39 -20.57
N GLN A 516 -2.94 -13.53 -20.34
CA GLN A 516 -1.97 -12.42 -20.34
C GLN A 516 -1.56 -12.08 -21.77
N SER A 517 -2.55 -11.81 -22.63
CA SER A 517 -2.34 -11.54 -24.05
C SER A 517 -3.40 -10.59 -24.59
N CYS A 518 -3.07 -9.91 -25.68
CA CYS A 518 -4.03 -9.11 -26.42
C CYS A 518 -4.93 -9.96 -27.33
N PRO A 519 -6.14 -9.48 -27.64
CA PRO A 519 -6.99 -10.09 -28.67
C PRO A 519 -6.30 -10.08 -30.05
N PRO A 520 -6.76 -10.90 -31.00
CA PRO A 520 -6.28 -10.82 -32.39
C PRO A 520 -6.45 -9.41 -32.97
N TYR A 521 -5.50 -8.96 -33.79
CA TYR A 521 -5.47 -7.62 -34.42
C TYR A 521 -5.20 -6.45 -33.48
N TYR A 522 -4.78 -6.72 -32.25
CA TYR A 522 -4.34 -5.71 -31.29
C TYR A 522 -2.84 -5.78 -31.07
N GLU A 523 -2.21 -4.62 -31.01
CA GLU A 523 -0.81 -4.44 -30.63
C GLU A 523 -0.68 -4.16 -29.13
N VAL A 524 0.44 -4.61 -28.56
CA VAL A 524 0.77 -4.45 -27.15
C VAL A 524 1.54 -3.14 -26.97
N GLN A 525 1.02 -2.25 -26.13
CA GLN A 525 1.71 -1.03 -25.73
C GLN A 525 2.06 -1.11 -24.24
N SER A 526 3.36 -1.18 -23.93
CA SER A 526 3.86 -1.25 -22.56
C SER A 526 3.85 0.12 -21.88
N VAL A 527 3.28 0.16 -20.68
CA VAL A 527 3.21 1.34 -19.82
C VAL A 527 3.75 0.97 -18.45
N GLY A 528 4.68 1.79 -17.93
CA GLY A 528 5.28 1.52 -16.62
C GLY A 528 6.07 0.20 -16.62
N ARG A 529 6.05 -0.55 -15.52
CA ARG A 529 6.83 -1.79 -15.31
C ARG A 529 6.11 -3.02 -15.82
N ARG A 530 4.79 -3.09 -15.62
CA ARG A 530 4.03 -4.33 -15.75
C ARG A 530 2.74 -4.18 -16.54
N ILE A 531 2.36 -2.97 -16.92
CA ILE A 531 1.05 -2.71 -17.53
C ILE A 531 1.17 -2.84 -19.04
N GLN A 532 0.32 -3.68 -19.62
CA GLN A 532 0.24 -3.90 -21.05
C GLN A 532 -1.16 -3.49 -21.52
N LEU A 533 -1.21 -2.47 -22.39
CA LEU A 533 -2.44 -2.03 -23.04
C LEU A 533 -2.57 -2.66 -24.41
N CYS A 534 -3.77 -3.12 -24.75
CA CYS A 534 -4.07 -3.64 -26.08
C CYS A 534 -4.74 -2.55 -26.90
N LEU A 535 -4.07 -2.08 -27.96
CA LEU A 535 -4.56 -1.04 -28.85
C LEU A 535 -4.61 -1.54 -30.29
N SER A 536 -5.63 -1.13 -31.05
CA SER A 536 -5.72 -1.47 -32.47
C SER A 536 -6.21 -0.27 -33.29
N THR A 537 -5.69 -0.16 -34.50
CA THR A 537 -6.19 0.74 -35.55
C THR A 537 -7.00 0.00 -36.61
N ASP A 538 -7.11 -1.34 -36.51
CA ASP A 538 -7.88 -2.16 -37.45
C ASP A 538 -9.35 -2.15 -37.06
N PHE A 539 -10.10 -1.22 -37.63
CA PHE A 539 -11.52 -1.06 -37.37
C PHE A 539 -12.39 -2.16 -37.98
N GLU A 540 -11.90 -2.89 -38.97
CA GLU A 540 -12.65 -3.95 -39.63
C GLU A 540 -12.62 -5.24 -38.81
N MET A 541 -11.43 -5.69 -38.42
CA MET A 541 -11.26 -6.95 -37.70
C MET A 541 -11.17 -6.78 -36.17
N GLY A 542 -10.66 -5.65 -35.69
CA GLY A 542 -10.48 -5.38 -34.26
C GLY A 542 -11.79 -5.05 -33.52
N ARG A 543 -12.77 -4.44 -34.20
CA ARG A 543 -14.03 -3.96 -33.58
C ARG A 543 -14.81 -5.06 -32.84
N ARG A 544 -14.68 -6.32 -33.25
CA ARG A 544 -15.31 -7.46 -32.55
C ARG A 544 -14.83 -7.61 -31.09
N TYR A 545 -13.58 -7.24 -30.81
CA TYR A 545 -12.95 -7.36 -29.51
C TYR A 545 -12.77 -6.01 -28.81
N SER A 546 -13.36 -4.93 -29.34
CA SER A 546 -13.21 -3.59 -28.76
C SER A 546 -14.13 -3.39 -27.57
N LEU A 547 -13.59 -2.91 -26.47
CA LEU A 547 -14.34 -2.36 -25.35
C LEU A 547 -14.56 -0.87 -25.59
N ALA A 548 -15.78 -0.40 -25.33
CA ALA A 548 -16.03 1.03 -25.23
C ALA A 548 -15.20 1.62 -24.08
N PHE A 549 -14.62 2.79 -24.32
CA PHE A 549 -13.62 3.38 -23.44
C PHE A 549 -14.03 4.79 -23.02
N GLY A 550 -14.22 4.99 -21.72
CA GLY A 550 -14.65 6.25 -21.12
C GLY A 550 -13.53 7.08 -20.51
N GLY A 551 -12.27 6.65 -20.63
CA GLY A 551 -11.10 7.37 -20.11
C GLY A 551 -10.37 6.67 -18.97
N PHE A 552 -9.18 7.18 -18.63
CA PHE A 552 -8.44 6.83 -17.43
C PHE A 552 -8.53 7.92 -16.37
N TYR A 553 -8.45 7.53 -15.11
CA TYR A 553 -8.08 8.42 -14.02
C TYR A 553 -7.20 7.71 -13.02
N THR A 554 -6.40 8.48 -12.32
CA THR A 554 -5.27 7.98 -11.53
C THR A 554 -5.18 8.71 -10.19
N CYS A 555 -4.20 8.31 -9.38
CA CYS A 555 -3.89 9.02 -8.14
C CYS A 555 -3.54 10.51 -8.36
N GLN A 556 -3.00 10.89 -9.52
CA GLN A 556 -2.54 12.26 -9.80
C GLN A 556 -3.44 13.04 -10.76
N SER A 557 -4.12 12.36 -11.68
CA SER A 557 -4.86 12.99 -12.76
C SER A 557 -6.29 12.47 -12.81
N GLY A 558 -7.26 13.37 -12.97
CA GLY A 558 -8.66 13.00 -13.22
C GLY A 558 -8.93 12.66 -14.69
N ASN A 559 -10.17 12.29 -14.97
CA ASN A 559 -10.63 11.94 -16.31
C ASN A 559 -11.23 13.16 -17.02
N PRO A 560 -10.62 13.67 -18.09
CA PRO A 560 -11.18 14.79 -18.85
C PRO A 560 -12.41 14.44 -19.68
N LEU A 561 -12.62 13.15 -19.97
CA LEU A 561 -13.77 12.69 -20.76
C LEU A 561 -15.08 12.69 -19.98
N TYR A 562 -15.03 12.90 -18.66
CA TYR A 562 -16.24 13.05 -17.84
C TYR A 562 -17.14 14.15 -18.39
N ASP A 563 -16.59 15.35 -18.63
CA ASP A 563 -17.36 16.48 -19.16
C ASP A 563 -17.85 16.23 -20.60
N VAL A 564 -17.06 15.51 -21.40
CA VAL A 564 -17.33 15.27 -22.83
C VAL A 564 -18.45 14.25 -23.04
N LEU A 565 -18.38 13.14 -22.30
CA LEU A 565 -19.29 12.00 -22.48
C LEU A 565 -20.52 12.08 -21.58
N SER A 566 -20.48 12.86 -20.49
CA SER A 566 -21.61 12.96 -19.54
C SER A 566 -22.54 14.15 -19.78
N LEU A 567 -22.11 15.17 -20.53
CA LEU A 567 -22.89 16.39 -20.75
C LEU A 567 -23.55 16.38 -22.13
N ASN A 568 -24.83 16.75 -22.20
CA ASN A 568 -25.52 17.01 -23.46
C ASN A 568 -24.80 18.13 -24.26
N SER A 569 -24.87 18.10 -25.59
CA SER A 569 -24.26 19.06 -26.52
C SER A 569 -24.42 20.55 -26.14
N SER A 570 -25.55 20.92 -25.54
CA SER A 570 -25.85 22.28 -25.05
C SER A 570 -25.10 22.65 -23.76
N SER A 571 -24.88 21.66 -22.88
CA SER A 571 -24.14 21.81 -21.62
C SER A 571 -22.64 21.78 -21.86
N LEU A 572 -22.18 20.96 -22.81
CA LEU A 572 -20.81 20.92 -23.28
C LEU A 572 -20.37 22.27 -23.85
N LYS A 573 -21.19 22.90 -24.70
CA LYS A 573 -20.93 24.25 -25.23
C LYS A 573 -20.81 25.33 -24.14
N ARG A 574 -21.62 25.23 -23.08
CA ARG A 574 -21.55 26.15 -21.93
C ARG A 574 -20.24 25.96 -21.14
N VAL A 575 -19.85 24.71 -20.87
CA VAL A 575 -18.60 24.40 -20.17
C VAL A 575 -17.38 24.81 -21.01
N GLN A 576 -17.40 24.53 -22.32
CA GLN A 576 -16.36 24.97 -23.26
C GLN A 576 -16.21 26.50 -23.27
N GLN A 577 -17.32 27.25 -23.24
CA GLN A 577 -17.31 28.70 -23.20
C GLN A 577 -16.75 29.27 -21.88
N VAL A 578 -17.11 28.67 -20.74
CA VAL A 578 -16.54 29.02 -19.43
C VAL A 578 -15.03 28.70 -19.38
N ARG A 579 -14.61 27.56 -19.92
CA ARG A 579 -13.21 27.12 -19.90
C ARG A 579 -12.33 27.95 -20.85
N ARG A 580 -12.84 28.29 -22.05
CA ARG A 580 -12.19 29.26 -22.96
C ARG A 580 -12.02 30.63 -22.30
N GLY A 581 -12.98 31.06 -21.48
CA GLY A 581 -12.88 32.28 -20.66
C GLY A 581 -11.79 32.19 -19.57
N LEU A 582 -11.65 31.04 -18.91
CA LEU A 582 -10.64 30.82 -17.87
C LEU A 582 -9.21 30.80 -18.46
N HIS A 583 -9.02 30.17 -19.62
CA HIS A 583 -7.74 30.20 -20.36
C HIS A 583 -7.38 31.58 -20.91
N ALA A 584 -8.37 32.43 -21.23
CA ALA A 584 -8.14 33.80 -21.66
C ALA A 584 -7.73 34.75 -20.50
N GLY A 585 -8.23 34.50 -19.28
CA GLY A 585 -7.91 35.31 -18.09
C GLY A 585 -6.49 35.11 -17.54
N LEU A 586 -5.88 33.95 -17.76
CA LEU A 586 -4.52 33.61 -17.31
C LEU A 586 -3.38 34.20 -18.18
N LYS A 587 -3.71 34.84 -19.32
CA LYS A 587 -2.72 35.48 -20.21
C LYS A 587 -2.41 36.95 -19.89
N ILE A 588 -2.97 37.50 -18.81
CA ILE A 588 -2.66 38.87 -18.35
C ILE A 588 -1.85 38.76 -17.05
N GLY A 589 -0.55 38.53 -17.16
CA GLY A 589 0.34 38.49 -15.99
C GLY A 589 1.74 37.98 -16.28
N HIS A 590 2.63 38.91 -16.65
CA HIS A 590 4.10 38.86 -16.66
C HIS A 590 4.83 38.38 -17.93
N SER A 591 5.65 39.29 -18.46
CA SER A 591 6.56 39.13 -19.60
C SER A 591 7.94 38.61 -19.15
N ASP A 592 8.66 38.08 -20.15
CA ASP A 592 10.11 37.95 -20.28
C ASP A 592 10.86 36.85 -19.48
N TYR A 593 11.06 35.68 -20.12
CA TYR A 593 12.41 35.13 -20.43
C TYR A 593 12.31 33.94 -21.40
N ASN A 594 13.25 33.88 -22.35
CA ASN A 594 13.33 32.92 -23.46
C ASN A 594 13.60 31.46 -23.04
N GLY A 595 12.92 30.52 -23.72
CA GLY A 595 13.52 29.24 -24.16
C GLY A 595 13.24 27.97 -23.34
N SER A 596 12.13 27.29 -23.65
CA SER A 596 12.00 25.83 -23.91
C SER A 596 10.58 25.36 -23.57
N THR A 597 9.91 24.81 -24.57
CA THR A 597 8.56 24.28 -24.52
C THR A 597 8.53 22.96 -23.75
N SER A 598 8.30 23.01 -22.44
CA SER A 598 7.80 21.87 -21.66
C SER A 598 6.31 22.09 -21.38
N GLY A 599 5.46 21.34 -22.10
CA GLY A 599 4.01 21.45 -22.04
C GLY A 599 3.41 20.87 -20.75
N GLU A 600 3.41 21.65 -19.68
CA GLU A 600 2.45 21.51 -18.59
C GLU A 600 1.71 22.85 -18.45
N ASP A 601 0.45 22.88 -18.87
CA ASP A 601 -0.46 24.01 -18.64
C ASP A 601 -0.92 23.92 -17.17
N PRO A 602 -0.61 24.91 -16.30
CA PRO A 602 -0.95 24.84 -14.89
C PRO A 602 -2.45 25.17 -14.70
N GLY A 603 -3.23 24.21 -14.19
CA GLY A 603 -4.45 24.56 -13.43
C GLY A 603 -5.79 23.94 -13.82
N ILE A 604 -5.85 22.84 -14.58
CA ILE A 604 -7.13 22.12 -14.77
C ILE A 604 -7.15 20.83 -13.97
N ILE A 605 -7.83 20.85 -12.82
CA ILE A 605 -8.07 19.66 -11.99
C ILE A 605 -9.31 18.95 -12.54
N TRP A 606 -9.09 17.83 -13.22
CA TRP A 606 -10.16 16.95 -13.70
C TRP A 606 -10.74 16.11 -12.57
N SER A 607 -12.03 15.77 -12.66
CA SER A 607 -12.68 14.88 -11.69
C SER A 607 -12.17 13.44 -11.84
N LYS A 608 -11.93 12.76 -10.71
CA LYS A 608 -11.51 11.34 -10.69
C LYS A 608 -12.74 10.42 -10.74
N ARG A 609 -13.54 10.56 -11.80
CA ARG A 609 -14.83 9.87 -11.96
C ARG A 609 -15.00 9.34 -13.38
N CYS A 610 -15.81 8.30 -13.53
CA CYS A 610 -16.22 7.82 -14.83
C CYS A 610 -17.39 8.62 -15.39
N PRO A 611 -17.49 8.75 -16.72
CA PRO A 611 -18.64 9.37 -17.34
C PRO A 611 -19.94 8.62 -17.04
N ASN A 612 -21.09 9.27 -17.21
CA ASN A 612 -22.39 8.62 -17.03
C ASN A 612 -22.53 7.38 -17.93
N GLY A 613 -23.03 6.27 -17.37
CA GLY A 613 -23.12 4.98 -18.05
C GLY A 613 -21.84 4.13 -18.04
N TYR A 614 -20.74 4.66 -17.50
CA TYR A 614 -19.47 3.94 -17.34
C TYR A 614 -19.20 3.64 -15.85
N THR A 615 -18.74 2.43 -15.58
CA THR A 615 -18.26 1.98 -14.26
C THR A 615 -16.74 2.04 -14.21
N SER A 616 -16.20 2.17 -12.99
CA SER A 616 -14.76 2.28 -12.79
C SER A 616 -14.14 0.92 -12.54
N HIS A 617 -13.26 0.50 -13.44
CA HIS A 617 -12.54 -0.75 -13.30
C HIS A 617 -11.07 -0.46 -13.04
N MET A 618 -10.56 -1.06 -11.97
CA MET A 618 -9.15 -0.99 -11.65
C MET A 618 -8.33 -1.72 -12.72
N ALA A 619 -7.51 -0.96 -13.44
CA ALA A 619 -6.64 -1.49 -14.48
C ALA A 619 -5.37 -2.11 -13.88
N ALA A 620 -4.65 -1.35 -13.04
CA ALA A 620 -3.40 -1.76 -12.42
C ALA A 620 -3.05 -0.90 -11.20
N ILE A 621 -2.10 -1.39 -10.38
CA ILE A 621 -1.34 -0.57 -9.43
C ILE A 621 0.11 -0.61 -9.84
N GLU A 622 0.75 0.55 -9.81
CA GLU A 622 2.19 0.65 -9.90
C GLU A 622 2.72 1.57 -8.80
N ASP A 623 3.66 1.02 -8.02
CA ASP A 623 4.19 1.59 -6.77
C ASP A 623 3.10 1.95 -5.75
N THR A 624 2.62 3.19 -5.78
CA THR A 624 1.57 3.69 -4.90
C THR A 624 0.38 4.29 -5.65
N CYS A 625 0.37 4.19 -6.99
CA CYS A 625 -0.66 4.81 -7.82
C CYS A 625 -1.62 3.77 -8.39
N LEU A 626 -2.89 3.92 -8.05
CA LEU A 626 -3.99 3.21 -8.68
C LEU A 626 -4.30 3.83 -10.04
N ILE A 627 -4.42 3.00 -11.07
CA ILE A 627 -4.95 3.38 -12.38
C ILE A 627 -6.32 2.74 -12.55
N ASN A 628 -7.32 3.56 -12.79
CA ASN A 628 -8.67 3.13 -13.09
C ASN A 628 -9.01 3.48 -14.55
N CYS A 629 -9.72 2.58 -15.21
CA CYS A 629 -10.30 2.78 -16.53
C CYS A 629 -11.82 2.75 -16.45
N CYS A 630 -12.45 3.57 -17.27
CA CYS A 630 -13.90 3.61 -17.38
C CYS A 630 -14.34 2.77 -18.56
N ILE A 631 -15.18 1.76 -18.31
CA ILE A 631 -15.84 0.95 -19.34
C ILE A 631 -17.35 0.87 -19.01
N PRO A 632 -18.26 0.63 -19.96
CA PRO A 632 -19.67 0.57 -19.65
C PRO A 632 -19.99 -0.58 -18.70
N GLY A 633 -20.90 -0.34 -17.76
CA GLY A 633 -21.40 -1.37 -16.84
C GLY A 633 -21.93 -2.58 -17.62
N ASN A 634 -21.82 -3.78 -17.05
CA ASN A 634 -22.22 -5.05 -17.70
C ASN A 634 -21.50 -5.40 -19.03
N SER A 635 -20.47 -4.68 -19.47
CA SER A 635 -19.70 -5.03 -20.68
C SER A 635 -18.84 -6.29 -20.52
N LEU A 636 -18.42 -6.57 -19.29
CA LEU A 636 -17.62 -7.75 -18.93
C LEU A 636 -18.50 -8.79 -18.24
N LYS A 637 -19.46 -9.39 -18.96
CA LYS A 637 -20.42 -10.40 -18.43
C LYS A 637 -19.79 -11.71 -17.94
N VAL A 638 -18.46 -11.82 -17.94
CA VAL A 638 -17.78 -13.01 -17.43
C VAL A 638 -17.72 -12.90 -15.92
N VAL A 639 -18.38 -13.82 -15.21
CA VAL A 639 -18.20 -14.00 -13.76
C VAL A 639 -16.71 -14.13 -13.49
N LYS A 640 -16.10 -13.04 -13.03
CA LYS A 640 -14.67 -13.02 -12.71
C LYS A 640 -14.54 -13.58 -11.30
N GLU A 641 -13.67 -14.57 -11.15
CA GLU A 641 -13.29 -14.97 -9.80
C GLU A 641 -12.54 -13.79 -9.16
N ARG A 642 -13.10 -13.26 -8.08
CA ARG A 642 -12.58 -12.06 -7.45
C ARG A 642 -11.34 -12.44 -6.66
N THR A 643 -10.18 -12.14 -7.23
CA THR A 643 -8.90 -12.42 -6.59
C THR A 643 -8.47 -11.24 -5.71
N LEU A 644 -8.16 -11.53 -4.45
CA LEU A 644 -7.54 -10.57 -3.54
C LEU A 644 -6.14 -10.18 -4.07
N LYS A 645 -5.89 -8.88 -4.21
CA LYS A 645 -4.58 -8.35 -4.58
C LYS A 645 -3.75 -8.17 -3.31
N ARG A 646 -2.66 -8.91 -3.19
CA ARG A 646 -1.79 -8.92 -2.01
C ARG A 646 -0.56 -8.03 -2.22
N PRO A 647 -0.05 -7.36 -1.17
CA PRO A 647 1.26 -6.68 -1.22
C PRO A 647 2.41 -7.68 -1.46
N PRO A 648 3.59 -7.23 -1.93
CA PRO A 648 3.99 -5.83 -2.08
C PRO A 648 3.54 -5.18 -3.39
N PHE A 649 3.10 -3.93 -3.30
CA PHE A 649 2.71 -3.11 -4.45
C PHE A 649 3.88 -2.24 -4.93
N VAL A 650 4.72 -1.81 -3.99
CA VAL A 650 5.98 -1.13 -4.26
C VAL A 650 7.01 -2.13 -4.78
N GLN A 651 7.72 -1.78 -5.84
CA GLN A 651 8.89 -2.54 -6.29
C GLN A 651 10.18 -1.74 -6.09
N LEU A 652 11.24 -2.45 -5.73
CA LEU A 652 12.58 -1.89 -5.66
C LEU A 652 13.14 -1.79 -7.09
N PRO A 653 13.90 -0.74 -7.42
CA PRO A 653 14.45 -0.57 -8.76
C PRO A 653 15.56 -1.60 -9.04
N ASP A 654 15.64 -2.05 -10.29
CA ASP A 654 16.66 -2.98 -10.75
C ASP A 654 18.00 -2.24 -10.93
N PHE A 655 19.05 -2.72 -10.28
CA PHE A 655 20.41 -2.26 -10.53
C PHE A 655 20.95 -3.02 -11.74
N ALA A 656 21.27 -2.29 -12.82
CA ALA A 656 21.93 -2.90 -13.97
C ALA A 656 23.26 -3.50 -13.50
N SER A 657 23.48 -4.78 -13.79
CA SER A 657 24.69 -5.53 -13.46
C SER A 657 25.88 -5.03 -14.29
N ILE A 658 26.37 -3.85 -13.95
CA ILE A 658 27.69 -3.35 -14.30
C ILE A 658 28.35 -3.23 -12.93
N GLU A 659 29.30 -4.13 -12.65
CA GLU A 659 30.09 -4.23 -11.41
C GLU A 659 29.70 -3.18 -10.37
N THR A 660 28.79 -3.52 -9.44
CA THR A 660 28.40 -2.56 -8.40
C THR A 660 29.69 -2.05 -7.78
N PRO A 661 30.02 -0.74 -7.88
CA PRO A 661 31.24 -0.21 -7.28
C PRO A 661 31.26 -0.69 -5.84
N LEU A 662 32.40 -1.21 -5.38
CA LEU A 662 32.56 -1.82 -4.06
C LEU A 662 31.98 -0.91 -2.95
N ASP A 663 31.99 0.41 -3.18
CA ASP A 663 31.41 1.45 -2.32
C ASP A 663 29.88 1.47 -2.26
N LEU A 664 29.18 1.21 -3.36
CA LEU A 664 27.71 1.09 -3.39
C LEU A 664 27.26 -0.19 -2.68
N GLN A 665 28.00 -1.28 -2.89
CA GLN A 665 27.77 -2.54 -2.18
C GLN A 665 28.06 -2.39 -0.69
N LYS A 666 29.10 -1.64 -0.31
CA LYS A 666 29.47 -1.34 1.08
C LYS A 666 28.50 -0.37 1.76
N SER A 667 27.87 0.56 1.04
CA SER A 667 26.85 1.46 1.60
C SER A 667 25.46 0.80 1.73
N LEU A 668 25.06 -0.02 0.74
CA LEU A 668 23.84 -0.83 0.82
C LEU A 668 23.92 -1.90 1.93
N ASN A 669 25.09 -2.49 2.11
CA ASN A 669 25.36 -3.50 3.15
C ASN A 669 25.80 -2.88 4.48
N GLN A 670 25.77 -1.55 4.62
CA GLN A 670 26.12 -0.89 5.87
C GLN A 670 25.05 -1.25 6.92
N PRO A 671 25.46 -1.71 8.13
CA PRO A 671 24.51 -2.16 9.14
C PRO A 671 23.54 -1.04 9.48
N LEU A 672 22.25 -1.35 9.48
CA LEU A 672 21.21 -0.42 9.91
C LEU A 672 21.48 -0.05 11.37
N ARG A 673 21.51 1.27 11.64
CA ARG A 673 21.73 1.83 12.98
C ARG A 673 20.61 2.75 13.36
N LEU A 674 20.21 2.68 14.63
CA LEU A 674 19.24 3.55 15.26
C LEU A 674 19.88 4.20 16.48
N VAL A 675 19.56 5.46 16.74
CA VAL A 675 20.02 6.18 17.92
C VAL A 675 18.81 6.51 18.77
N ASP A 676 18.78 6.00 20.00
CA ASP A 676 17.80 6.41 20.99
C ASP A 676 18.10 7.84 21.42
N THR A 677 17.18 8.74 21.09
CA THR A 677 17.32 10.17 21.36
C THR A 677 17.21 10.53 22.84
N TYR A 678 16.64 9.67 23.68
CA TYR A 678 16.51 9.90 25.12
C TYR A 678 17.72 9.38 25.88
N SER A 679 18.19 8.17 25.59
CA SER A 679 19.33 7.56 26.30
C SER A 679 20.68 7.79 25.63
N GLY A 680 20.71 8.25 24.37
CA GLY A 680 21.92 8.38 23.55
C GLY A 680 22.52 7.05 23.11
N ARG A 681 21.86 5.91 23.41
CA ARG A 681 22.34 4.58 23.04
C ARG A 681 22.13 4.35 21.55
N THR A 682 23.14 3.76 20.92
CA THR A 682 23.05 3.32 19.53
C THR A 682 22.67 1.84 19.51
N TYR A 683 21.82 1.44 18.58
CA TYR A 683 21.41 0.07 18.32
C TYR A 683 21.82 -0.29 16.90
N HIS A 684 22.29 -1.51 16.69
CA HIS A 684 22.54 -2.06 15.36
C HIS A 684 21.73 -3.34 15.15
N ASN A 685 21.43 -3.62 13.88
CA ASN A 685 20.82 -4.88 13.49
C ASN A 685 21.91 -5.96 13.32
N GLN A 686 21.81 -7.03 14.12
CA GLN A 686 22.62 -8.24 14.04
C GLN A 686 21.71 -9.41 13.68
N GLU A 687 21.82 -9.91 12.43
CA GLU A 687 21.06 -11.07 11.92
C GLU A 687 19.52 -10.99 12.11
N GLY A 688 18.94 -9.78 12.09
CA GLY A 688 17.50 -9.56 12.26
C GLY A 688 17.05 -9.29 13.71
N GLU A 689 17.99 -9.19 14.65
CA GLU A 689 17.76 -8.71 16.00
C GLU A 689 18.44 -7.36 16.25
N TRP A 690 17.74 -6.48 16.96
CA TRP A 690 18.24 -5.14 17.29
C TRP A 690 18.86 -5.15 18.68
N VAL A 691 20.19 -5.02 18.73
CA VAL A 691 20.99 -5.11 19.95
C VAL A 691 21.64 -3.74 20.24
N PRO A 692 21.67 -3.25 21.49
CA PRO A 692 22.42 -2.05 21.84
C PRO A 692 23.91 -2.24 21.56
N ASP A 693 24.55 -1.21 20.99
CA ASP A 693 26.01 -1.13 20.94
C ASP A 693 26.53 -1.16 22.37
N GLU A 694 27.40 -2.12 22.68
CA GLU A 694 28.13 -2.09 23.95
C GLU A 694 28.87 -0.76 24.01
N ALA A 695 28.53 0.06 25.01
CA ALA A 695 29.27 1.28 25.27
C ALA A 695 30.75 0.89 25.34
N ALA A 696 31.57 1.51 24.51
CA ALA A 696 33.02 1.39 24.61
C ALA A 696 33.42 1.94 25.99
N ALA A 697 33.34 1.11 27.02
CA ALA A 697 34.15 1.25 28.20
C ALA A 697 35.55 0.83 27.75
N GLU A 698 36.23 1.70 27.00
CA GLU A 698 37.68 1.63 27.02
C GLU A 698 38.09 1.87 28.47
N PRO A 699 38.75 0.92 29.16
CA PRO A 699 39.55 1.32 30.29
C PRO A 699 40.60 2.26 29.71
N VAL A 700 40.47 3.56 29.98
CA VAL A 700 41.56 4.51 29.74
C VAL A 700 42.75 3.93 30.50
N ASN A 701 43.64 3.28 29.76
CA ASN A 701 44.82 2.63 30.29
C ASN A 701 45.79 3.77 30.62
N THR A 702 45.57 4.40 31.77
CA THR A 702 46.35 5.50 32.36
C THR A 702 47.84 5.15 32.56
N SER A 703 48.21 3.90 32.31
CA SER A 703 49.59 3.44 32.29
C SER A 703 50.35 3.85 31.01
N ALA A 704 49.71 3.85 29.83
CA ALA A 704 50.41 4.09 28.57
C ALA A 704 50.80 5.57 28.36
N SER A 705 49.96 6.49 28.84
CA SER A 705 50.22 7.93 28.78
C SER A 705 51.32 8.38 29.76
N ALA A 706 51.44 7.72 30.92
CA ALA A 706 52.51 8.01 31.87
C ALA A 706 53.90 7.62 31.33
N PHE A 707 54.03 6.48 30.64
CA PHE A 707 55.31 6.06 30.04
C PHE A 707 55.78 6.99 28.92
N LEU A 708 54.87 7.48 28.08
CA LEU A 708 55.21 8.44 27.02
C LEU A 708 55.66 9.79 27.59
N ILE A 709 55.01 10.28 28.64
CA ILE A 709 55.41 11.53 29.31
C ILE A 709 56.79 11.36 29.97
N PHE A 710 57.03 10.25 30.69
CA PHE A 710 58.34 9.97 31.28
C PHE A 710 59.45 9.84 30.23
N ALA A 711 59.19 9.20 29.08
CA ALA A 711 60.16 9.08 28.00
C ALA A 711 60.52 10.44 27.39
N VAL A 712 59.54 11.32 27.17
CA VAL A 712 59.76 12.67 26.65
C VAL A 712 60.53 13.52 27.65
N VAL A 713 60.20 13.46 28.94
CA VAL A 713 60.92 14.20 29.99
C VAL A 713 62.38 13.74 30.08
N MET A 714 62.64 12.43 30.02
CA MET A 714 64.02 11.90 30.04
C MET A 714 64.81 12.31 28.79
N LEU A 715 64.18 12.36 27.61
CA LEU A 715 64.81 12.86 26.39
C LEU A 715 65.18 14.34 26.47
N VAL A 716 64.30 15.16 27.06
CA VAL A 716 64.56 16.60 27.26
C VAL A 716 65.70 16.81 28.27
N ILE A 717 65.72 16.05 29.38
CA ILE A 717 66.81 16.11 30.35
C ILE A 717 68.14 15.71 29.70
N LEU A 718 68.15 14.62 28.92
CA LEU A 718 69.35 14.18 28.21
C LEU A 718 69.85 15.24 27.22
N PHE A 719 68.93 15.88 26.48
CA PHE A 719 69.26 16.97 25.56
C PHE A 719 69.87 18.17 26.29
N VAL A 720 69.33 18.59 27.43
CA VAL A 720 69.86 19.69 28.24
C VAL A 720 71.27 19.35 28.78
N VAL A 721 71.49 18.12 29.24
CA VAL A 721 72.81 17.68 29.72
C VAL A 721 73.83 17.66 28.59
N VAL A 722 73.47 17.14 27.41
CA VAL A 722 74.35 17.12 26.23
C VAL A 722 74.67 18.54 25.77
N MET A 723 73.68 19.44 25.71
CA MET A 723 73.89 20.85 25.39
C MET A 723 74.77 21.54 26.43
N GLY A 724 74.58 21.25 27.72
CA GLY A 724 75.46 21.73 28.79
C GLY A 724 76.91 21.26 28.60
N PHE A 725 77.14 20.01 28.22
CA PHE A 725 78.47 19.49 27.90
C PHE A 725 79.07 20.14 26.65
N ILE A 726 78.28 20.34 25.59
CA ILE A 726 78.73 21.01 24.37
C ILE A 726 79.12 22.47 24.67
N ILE A 727 78.31 23.18 25.45
CA ILE A 727 78.61 24.56 25.87
C ILE A 727 79.86 24.59 26.75
N HIS A 728 79.99 23.66 27.72
CA HIS A 728 81.20 23.56 28.55
C HIS A 728 82.45 23.25 27.72
N TYR A 729 82.34 22.37 26.72
CA TYR A 729 83.43 22.01 25.81
C TYR A 729 83.79 23.17 24.87
N ALA A 730 82.80 23.91 24.36
CA ALA A 730 83.00 25.12 23.57
C ALA A 730 83.65 26.24 24.40
N TYR A 731 83.24 26.42 25.65
CA TYR A 731 83.83 27.39 26.57
C TYR A 731 85.31 27.05 26.90
N ARG A 732 85.61 25.75 27.10
CA ARG A 732 87.00 25.27 27.25
C ARG A 732 87.86 25.46 25.99
N ARG A 733 87.29 25.29 24.79
CA ARG A 733 88.00 25.56 23.52
C ARG A 733 88.28 27.05 23.29
N VAL A 734 87.32 27.92 23.63
CA VAL A 734 87.48 29.37 23.45
C VAL A 734 88.46 29.98 24.49
N ALA A 735 88.61 29.35 25.66
CA ALA A 735 89.62 29.73 26.65
C ALA A 735 91.07 29.35 26.30
N CYS A 736 91.31 28.47 25.30
CA CYS A 736 92.65 28.10 24.82
C CYS A 736 93.09 28.78 23.51
N SER A 737 92.24 29.58 22.87
CA SER A 737 92.55 30.27 21.59
C SER A 737 92.89 31.76 21.77
N ARG A 738 93.41 32.14 22.95
CA ARG A 738 93.86 33.51 23.25
C ARG A 738 95.36 33.53 23.58
N GLN A 739 96.18 33.04 22.66
CA GLN A 739 97.61 33.32 22.61
C GLN A 739 98.10 33.27 21.15
N GLN A 740 98.94 34.26 20.81
CA GLN A 740 99.65 34.50 19.55
C GLN A 740 98.89 35.26 18.44
N GLY A 741 99.23 36.56 18.39
CA GLY A 741 98.98 37.49 17.30
C GLY A 741 100.00 37.40 16.17
N PRO A 742 100.09 38.43 15.30
CA PRO A 742 100.18 38.28 13.85
C PRO A 742 101.62 38.37 13.31
N PHE A 743 101.89 37.76 12.16
CA PHE A 743 103.02 38.13 11.30
C PHE A 743 102.66 38.02 9.82
N ASN A 744 103.06 39.04 9.08
CA ASN A 744 102.74 39.38 7.69
C ASN A 744 103.95 39.01 6.78
N PRO A 745 103.97 39.32 5.47
CA PRO A 745 104.17 38.39 4.35
C PRO A 745 105.56 38.50 3.69
N THR A 746 105.88 37.66 2.68
CA THR A 746 106.75 38.04 1.54
C THR A 746 106.74 37.01 0.40
N GLU A 747 106.32 37.51 -0.76
CA GLU A 747 106.92 37.42 -2.11
C GLU A 747 107.33 36.09 -2.77
N ASP A 748 106.59 35.84 -3.86
CA ASP A 748 106.90 35.00 -5.02
C ASP A 748 107.94 35.65 -5.93
N SER A 749 108.82 34.82 -6.53
CA SER A 749 109.46 35.10 -7.81
C SER A 749 109.77 33.81 -8.57
N THR A 750 109.24 33.66 -9.79
CA THR A 750 110.00 33.52 -11.06
C THR A 750 109.11 33.04 -12.22
N ALA A 751 108.86 33.94 -13.19
CA ALA A 751 108.85 33.73 -14.64
C ALA A 751 108.34 34.99 -15.36
#